data_AF-A0A0L0MZ68-F1
#
_entry.id   AF-A0A0L0MZ68-F1
#
_cell.length_a   1.000
_cell.length_b   1.000
_cell.length_c   1.000
_cell.angle_alpha   90.00
_cell.angle_beta   90.00
_cell.angle_gamma   90.00
#
_symmetry.space_group_name_H-M   'P 1'
#
loop_
_entity.id
_entity.type
_entity.pdbx_description
1 polymer ?
#
loop_
_entity_poly.entity_id
_entity_poly.type
_entity_poly.pdbx_seq_one_letter_code
_entity_poly.pdbx_strand_id
1 'polypeptide(L)'
;MTPLEIWLSPSNAGHTSNANSGERMDNEQDTTTVQIADADADADADADADADADATVQSFDSEPAIEALDRVYVTRGGLDADGNRPTGSEDEDEDEAEAEESESQPLPRHQPQNQGVRIDHRWGDARITPPGLAEIVNGDGFTARRAIEMMQRRYTMDYGSSKVGSVPASVEDSYAPVFRLDMMSIVGRPLEPVAGEGAILDTVVFSLRHWHSQYRSKHALSSLPFTLKNRTFHIAKGPTRESWFVVMHPKQSEAAETKAKRKLQLRANDDGTAMLRHHAEALASFIKSVFDDPNLTGNCVEASWVLGDARSRNLTGADWRKFQADFMRRWAAFAEEHAFDVFWRKHSPSFHAYDHGANIKIKTPAAVRTMAPEVQRRHGESDTEESGSEWDDHDEGQGSRGSGPALEPEPVDERALFRDSGLEKLRDELENRLLIDNVDRISYALAGDEAGEAGDAELETVCLLADKTRVSGEYHGSNDFTFYPLAFHPRYGNFSSPEPPKFLADVCLVMRDNMAYDNSGAAVLSFGYFQGYSNIKRAIRSTADELLATKGIATAALSLSPALADCSPARVRRRHAALQRTLRGGATPAEPSASIPFRREARQIERTIKQRHLAFRMEQVVTVEASRLVDGRRTFYTVLQPIFQLMRFFIHGIPKHTRVLRRFEPNVFPGVLMSFAKMFEVVSREMDSRYKSSGKHGLSVANCEAMAAVDRLGAYCFTGDPRVLPVTVLRPLGSIDGIRKGAWPLVDPAMLSFGDPDASISASRWPRSRDGRPVLLHIPALAYHFGRATAAQRLSHAWFGDAGAGKAIHDVAAAARLLSRLFQEMWIPQMTQFVSAQVHRALNIKARSGVLSEEHIAKVESAKAALARWETDDHPFKTA
;
A
#
# COMPACT_ATOMS: atom_id res chain seq x y z
N MET A 1 -33.13 54.29 -49.75
CA MET A 1 -34.53 53.81 -49.61
C MET A 1 -34.74 53.43 -48.16
N THR A 2 -35.53 54.22 -47.45
CA THR A 2 -36.12 53.99 -46.12
C THR A 2 -37.63 53.68 -46.34
N PRO A 3 -38.57 53.69 -45.35
CA PRO A 3 -38.51 53.82 -43.88
C PRO A 3 -39.33 52.68 -43.18
N LEU A 4 -39.79 52.66 -41.91
CA LEU A 4 -39.70 53.46 -40.66
C LEU A 4 -39.19 52.52 -39.53
N GLU A 5 -38.53 52.90 -38.42
CA GLU A 5 -38.88 53.82 -37.30
C GLU A 5 -40.07 53.32 -36.44
N ILE A 6 -40.05 53.38 -35.10
CA ILE A 6 -40.01 54.55 -34.17
C ILE A 6 -39.23 54.14 -32.88
N TRP A 7 -38.15 54.82 -32.44
CA TRP A 7 -38.09 55.94 -31.45
C TRP A 7 -38.55 55.53 -30.01
N LEU A 8 -37.92 55.87 -28.86
CA LEU A 8 -36.94 56.91 -28.46
C LEU A 8 -36.10 56.56 -27.19
N SER A 9 -35.15 57.43 -26.83
CA SER A 9 -34.53 57.61 -25.48
C SER A 9 -34.62 59.13 -25.12
N PRO A 10 -33.79 59.80 -24.27
CA PRO A 10 -32.90 59.43 -23.16
C PRO A 10 -33.10 60.33 -21.88
N SER A 11 -32.04 60.51 -21.06
CA SER A 11 -31.80 61.61 -20.07
C SER A 11 -32.31 61.41 -18.61
N ASN A 12 -31.70 61.95 -17.53
CA ASN A 12 -30.45 62.73 -17.40
C ASN A 12 -29.84 62.78 -15.96
N ALA A 13 -28.52 63.04 -15.88
CA ALA A 13 -27.73 63.83 -14.90
C ALA A 13 -27.82 63.68 -13.33
N GLY A 14 -26.70 64.02 -12.65
CA GLY A 14 -26.54 64.21 -11.18
C GLY A 14 -25.58 63.19 -10.52
N HIS A 15 -24.45 63.45 -9.84
CA HIS A 15 -23.99 64.50 -8.88
C HIS A 15 -24.77 64.49 -7.54
N THR A 16 -24.16 64.52 -6.32
CA THR A 16 -22.73 64.66 -5.92
C THR A 16 -22.46 64.12 -4.49
N SER A 17 -21.18 64.06 -4.11
CA SER A 17 -20.56 63.79 -2.79
C SER A 17 -21.22 64.33 -1.51
N ASN A 18 -21.13 63.56 -0.41
CA ASN A 18 -20.69 63.93 0.97
C ASN A 18 -21.26 62.98 2.05
N ALA A 19 -20.81 62.93 3.32
CA ALA A 19 -19.45 63.03 3.90
C ALA A 19 -19.48 62.76 5.44
N ASN A 20 -18.42 62.12 5.96
CA ASN A 20 -17.86 62.24 7.32
C ASN A 20 -18.63 61.79 8.60
N SER A 21 -17.81 61.62 9.65
CA SER A 21 -18.11 61.47 11.10
C SER A 21 -18.72 60.13 11.57
N GLY A 22 -18.34 59.60 12.74
CA GLY A 22 -17.37 60.14 13.72
C GLY A 22 -16.78 59.09 14.68
N GLU A 23 -15.83 59.54 15.50
CA GLU A 23 -15.07 58.75 16.48
C GLU A 23 -15.89 58.48 17.76
N ARG A 24 -15.70 57.32 18.41
CA ARG A 24 -15.00 57.22 19.73
C ARG A 24 -15.09 55.82 20.39
N MET A 25 -13.92 55.29 20.71
CA MET A 25 -13.41 55.05 22.08
C MET A 25 -14.34 54.54 23.21
N ASP A 26 -13.80 53.48 23.84
CA ASP A 26 -13.67 53.24 25.30
C ASP A 26 -14.60 52.27 26.06
N ASN A 27 -13.94 51.56 26.97
CA ASN A 27 -14.41 50.81 28.14
C ASN A 27 -15.28 49.55 27.94
N GLU A 28 -15.32 48.61 28.89
CA GLU A 28 -14.32 48.03 29.84
C GLU A 28 -15.08 46.99 30.67
N GLN A 29 -14.52 45.77 30.84
CA GLN A 29 -14.96 44.80 31.86
C GLN A 29 -16.45 44.34 31.66
N ASP A 30 -17.02 43.35 32.36
CA ASP A 30 -16.50 42.50 33.44
C ASP A 30 -17.06 41.04 33.36
N THR A 31 -16.56 40.19 34.26
CA THR A 31 -17.06 38.87 34.74
C THR A 31 -18.41 38.29 34.24
N THR A 32 -18.44 36.98 33.98
CA THR A 32 -19.17 35.96 34.79
C THR A 32 -19.47 34.66 34.02
N THR A 33 -19.29 33.52 34.68
CA THR A 33 -19.60 32.15 34.23
C THR A 33 -21.08 31.89 33.95
N VAL A 34 -21.40 31.17 32.86
CA VAL A 34 -22.69 30.47 32.68
C VAL A 34 -22.43 29.04 32.19
N GLN A 35 -23.29 28.10 32.59
CA GLN A 35 -23.23 26.68 32.27
C GLN A 35 -24.39 26.28 31.34
N ILE A 36 -24.15 25.29 30.46
CA ILE A 36 -25.16 24.44 29.78
C ILE A 36 -26.13 25.16 28.81
N ALA A 37 -26.00 24.86 27.51
CA ALA A 37 -27.10 24.45 26.65
C ALA A 37 -26.54 23.85 25.34
N ASP A 38 -27.19 22.80 24.83
CA ASP A 38 -26.91 22.24 23.51
C ASP A 38 -27.50 23.11 22.40
N ALA A 39 -26.86 23.11 21.22
CA ALA A 39 -27.41 23.68 20.00
C ALA A 39 -26.83 22.95 18.78
N ASP A 40 -27.60 22.00 18.24
CA ASP A 40 -27.28 21.36 16.96
C ASP A 40 -27.27 22.40 15.84
N ALA A 41 -26.29 22.28 14.93
CA ALA A 41 -26.17 23.13 13.75
C ALA A 41 -25.51 22.32 12.62
N ASP A 42 -26.28 21.39 12.04
CA ASP A 42 -25.89 20.67 10.84
C ASP A 42 -25.54 21.65 9.72
N ALA A 43 -24.36 21.45 9.13
CA ALA A 43 -23.83 22.27 8.04
C ALA A 43 -23.17 21.36 7.01
N ASP A 44 -23.98 20.49 6.39
CA ASP A 44 -23.56 19.63 5.30
C ASP A 44 -22.91 20.45 4.18
N ALA A 45 -21.66 20.10 3.86
CA ALA A 45 -20.85 20.75 2.85
C ALA A 45 -20.14 19.69 2.01
N ASP A 46 -20.95 18.86 1.34
CA ASP A 46 -20.46 17.79 0.45
C ASP A 46 -19.49 18.34 -0.60
N ALA A 47 -18.26 17.84 -0.54
CA ALA A 47 -17.17 18.21 -1.43
C ALA A 47 -16.75 17.00 -2.28
N ASP A 48 -17.71 16.47 -3.05
CA ASP A 48 -17.50 15.34 -3.95
C ASP A 48 -16.31 15.57 -4.89
N ALA A 49 -15.25 14.80 -4.67
CA ALA A 49 -14.02 14.80 -5.45
C ALA A 49 -13.83 13.47 -6.18
N ASP A 50 -14.87 13.07 -6.93
CA ASP A 50 -14.92 11.80 -7.68
C ASP A 50 -13.65 11.57 -8.52
N ALA A 51 -13.10 10.36 -8.39
CA ALA A 51 -11.86 9.96 -9.03
C ALA A 51 -12.13 8.94 -10.14
N ASP A 52 -12.81 9.39 -11.20
CA ASP A 52 -13.12 8.59 -12.40
C ASP A 52 -11.88 7.98 -13.04
N ALA A 53 -11.60 6.73 -12.67
CA ALA A 53 -10.63 5.83 -13.29
C ALA A 53 -11.33 4.68 -14.04
N ASP A 54 -12.55 4.92 -14.54
CA ASP A 54 -13.23 3.95 -15.40
C ASP A 54 -12.39 3.66 -16.66
N ALA A 55 -12.27 2.36 -16.92
CA ALA A 55 -11.41 1.73 -17.91
C ALA A 55 -12.05 0.40 -18.32
N THR A 56 -12.92 0.46 -19.33
CA THR A 56 -13.50 -0.72 -19.98
C THR A 56 -12.40 -1.58 -20.60
N VAL A 57 -12.03 -2.67 -19.90
CA VAL A 57 -11.15 -3.71 -20.43
C VAL A 57 -11.90 -4.49 -21.50
N GLN A 58 -11.78 -4.04 -22.75
CA GLN A 58 -11.80 -4.96 -23.88
C GLN A 58 -10.43 -5.62 -23.96
N SER A 59 -10.41 -6.95 -24.05
CA SER A 59 -9.19 -7.73 -24.25
C SER A 59 -8.59 -7.42 -25.61
N PHE A 60 -7.42 -6.79 -25.62
CA PHE A 60 -6.56 -6.62 -26.78
C PHE A 60 -5.17 -7.12 -26.42
N ASP A 61 -4.69 -8.12 -27.16
CA ASP A 61 -3.42 -8.78 -26.89
C ASP A 61 -2.19 -7.97 -27.38
N SER A 62 -1.05 -8.27 -26.77
CA SER A 62 0.32 -7.90 -27.18
C SER A 62 0.74 -6.40 -27.20
N GLU A 63 1.53 -6.00 -26.19
CA GLU A 63 2.78 -5.24 -26.42
C GLU A 63 3.75 -5.44 -25.22
N PRO A 64 4.68 -6.41 -25.26
CA PRO A 64 5.40 -6.90 -24.07
C PRO A 64 6.43 -5.92 -23.47
N ALA A 65 6.75 -4.82 -24.17
CA ALA A 65 7.72 -3.83 -23.70
C ALA A 65 7.18 -2.90 -22.60
N ILE A 66 5.85 -2.74 -22.49
CA ILE A 66 5.23 -1.78 -21.56
C ILE A 66 5.03 -2.37 -20.16
N GLU A 67 4.67 -3.65 -20.05
CA GLU A 67 4.25 -4.29 -18.79
C GLU A 67 5.31 -4.26 -17.67
N ALA A 68 6.59 -4.32 -18.05
CA ALA A 68 7.72 -4.25 -17.12
C ALA A 68 7.90 -2.89 -16.43
N LEU A 69 7.23 -1.83 -16.92
CA LEU A 69 7.34 -0.46 -16.40
C LEU A 69 5.99 0.14 -15.96
N ASP A 70 4.87 -0.31 -16.55
CA ASP A 70 3.51 0.14 -16.20
C ASP A 70 3.18 -0.16 -14.72
N ARG A 71 3.70 -1.28 -14.20
CA ARG A 71 3.59 -1.66 -12.77
C ARG A 71 3.98 -0.54 -11.82
N VAL A 72 4.95 0.32 -12.14
CA VAL A 72 5.57 1.21 -11.13
C VAL A 72 4.71 2.42 -10.72
N TYR A 73 3.62 2.72 -11.44
CA TYR A 73 2.56 3.63 -10.95
C TYR A 73 1.21 2.93 -10.75
N VAL A 74 0.98 1.77 -11.38
CA VAL A 74 -0.21 0.94 -11.12
C VAL A 74 -0.12 0.25 -9.75
N THR A 75 1.08 -0.02 -9.22
CA THR A 75 1.27 -0.44 -7.83
C THR A 75 0.90 0.68 -6.86
N ARG A 76 -0.36 0.67 -6.40
CA ARG A 76 -0.66 0.95 -4.99
C ARG A 76 0.34 0.18 -4.11
N GLY A 77 0.73 0.73 -2.96
CA GLY A 77 1.81 0.20 -2.10
C GLY A 77 1.60 -1.22 -1.53
N GLY A 78 1.69 -2.25 -2.38
CA GLY A 78 1.64 -3.68 -2.07
C GLY A 78 2.91 -4.35 -2.57
N LEU A 79 3.62 -5.02 -1.67
CA LEU A 79 5.01 -5.47 -1.78
C LEU A 79 5.20 -6.69 -2.71
N ASP A 80 6.30 -6.68 -3.48
CA ASP A 80 7.28 -7.79 -3.71
C ASP A 80 8.01 -7.60 -5.06
N ALA A 81 9.08 -8.37 -5.30
CA ALA A 81 10.10 -8.06 -6.32
C ALA A 81 10.78 -9.27 -7.00
N ASP A 82 11.24 -9.00 -8.24
CA ASP A 82 12.38 -9.52 -9.00
C ASP A 82 12.78 -11.01 -8.99
N GLY A 83 13.03 -11.53 -10.20
CA GLY A 83 13.92 -12.70 -10.39
C GLY A 83 13.73 -13.47 -11.70
N ASN A 84 14.35 -13.02 -12.80
CA ASN A 84 14.60 -13.91 -13.95
C ASN A 84 15.90 -13.56 -14.70
N ARG A 85 16.86 -14.49 -14.68
CA ARG A 85 17.92 -14.65 -15.68
C ARG A 85 17.94 -16.16 -16.03
N PRO A 86 18.11 -16.53 -17.31
CA PRO A 86 17.96 -17.93 -17.71
C PRO A 86 19.14 -18.79 -17.26
N THR A 87 18.86 -20.06 -17.00
CA THR A 87 19.83 -21.16 -17.03
C THR A 87 20.32 -21.36 -18.46
N GLY A 88 21.61 -21.68 -18.64
CA GLY A 88 22.18 -21.94 -19.97
C GLY A 88 21.87 -23.35 -20.49
N SER A 89 22.21 -23.57 -21.76
CA SER A 89 22.59 -24.88 -22.30
C SER A 89 24.11 -25.03 -22.22
N GLU A 90 24.59 -26.26 -22.32
CA GLU A 90 26.00 -26.60 -22.50
C GLU A 90 26.55 -26.09 -23.85
N ASP A 91 27.86 -25.91 -23.90
CA ASP A 91 28.74 -26.44 -24.96
C ASP A 91 30.12 -26.69 -24.30
N GLU A 92 30.90 -27.60 -24.87
CA GLU A 92 32.12 -28.18 -24.28
C GLU A 92 33.38 -27.36 -24.65
N ASP A 93 34.41 -27.43 -23.81
CA ASP A 93 35.82 -27.43 -24.23
C ASP A 93 36.70 -27.93 -23.07
N GLU A 94 37.70 -28.75 -23.39
CA GLU A 94 38.60 -29.41 -22.43
C GLU A 94 39.89 -28.58 -22.21
N ASP A 95 40.49 -28.65 -21.02
CA ASP A 95 41.93 -28.41 -20.85
C ASP A 95 42.42 -29.04 -19.53
N GLU A 96 43.42 -29.91 -19.60
CA GLU A 96 44.00 -30.62 -18.45
C GLU A 96 45.15 -29.82 -17.81
N ALA A 97 45.16 -29.70 -16.49
CA ALA A 97 46.31 -29.18 -15.74
C ALA A 97 46.47 -29.88 -14.38
N GLU A 98 47.59 -30.58 -14.25
CA GLU A 98 48.00 -31.53 -13.20
C GLU A 98 47.78 -31.10 -11.74
N ALA A 99 47.61 -32.09 -10.86
CA ALA A 99 47.50 -31.88 -9.41
C ALA A 99 48.86 -31.98 -8.70
N GLU A 100 49.18 -30.99 -7.85
CA GLU A 100 50.21 -31.12 -6.82
C GLU A 100 49.56 -31.23 -5.43
N GLU A 101 49.83 -32.33 -4.72
CA GLU A 101 49.39 -32.53 -3.34
C GLU A 101 50.30 -31.74 -2.38
N SER A 102 49.73 -30.83 -1.59
CA SER A 102 50.42 -30.22 -0.45
C SER A 102 49.58 -30.24 0.82
N GLU A 103 49.81 -31.23 1.68
CA GLU A 103 49.27 -31.23 3.04
C GLU A 103 49.90 -30.10 3.86
N SER A 104 49.11 -29.11 4.31
CA SER A 104 49.31 -28.52 5.65
C SER A 104 48.23 -27.53 6.11
N GLN A 105 47.90 -27.66 7.40
CA GLN A 105 47.16 -26.72 8.26
C GLN A 105 45.65 -26.48 8.00
N PRO A 106 44.81 -26.52 9.05
CA PRO A 106 43.39 -26.18 8.94
C PRO A 106 43.20 -24.67 8.82
N LEU A 107 42.72 -24.22 7.67
CA LEU A 107 42.33 -22.82 7.47
C LEU A 107 41.32 -22.38 8.55
N PRO A 108 41.49 -21.19 9.16
CA PRO A 108 40.60 -20.72 10.20
C PRO A 108 39.18 -20.57 9.63
N ARG A 109 38.18 -21.08 10.34
CA ARG A 109 36.76 -20.92 9.96
C ARG A 109 36.44 -19.42 9.85
N HIS A 110 36.36 -18.91 8.63
CA HIS A 110 35.80 -17.59 8.35
C HIS A 110 34.32 -17.60 8.72
N GLN A 111 34.02 -17.33 9.99
CA GLN A 111 32.77 -16.67 10.33
C GLN A 111 32.69 -15.42 9.45
N PRO A 112 31.61 -15.20 8.69
CA PRO A 112 31.44 -13.95 7.96
C PRO A 112 31.29 -12.84 9.00
N GLN A 113 32.38 -12.12 9.25
CA GLN A 113 32.38 -10.93 10.08
C GLN A 113 31.38 -9.96 9.45
N ASN A 114 30.20 -9.86 10.06
CA ASN A 114 29.08 -9.11 9.51
C ASN A 114 29.36 -7.62 9.72
N GLN A 115 30.24 -7.06 8.88
CA GLN A 115 30.67 -5.67 8.91
C GLN A 115 29.46 -4.78 8.60
N GLY A 116 28.73 -4.44 9.67
CA GLY A 116 27.44 -3.78 9.59
C GLY A 116 27.51 -2.51 8.75
N VAL A 117 26.48 -2.29 7.93
CA VAL A 117 26.47 -1.29 6.86
C VAL A 117 26.94 0.08 7.37
N ARG A 118 27.99 0.60 6.73
CA ARG A 118 28.64 1.89 7.01
C ARG A 118 28.70 2.71 5.72
N ILE A 119 28.68 4.03 5.86
CA ILE A 119 28.80 4.96 4.73
C ILE A 119 30.27 5.05 4.32
N ASP A 120 30.58 4.74 3.06
CA ASP A 120 31.92 4.92 2.51
C ASP A 120 32.13 6.36 2.04
N HIS A 121 32.56 7.20 2.97
CA HIS A 121 32.91 8.60 2.71
C HIS A 121 34.09 8.82 1.75
N ARG A 122 34.67 7.77 1.15
CA ARG A 122 35.64 7.88 0.03
C ARG A 122 34.94 7.88 -1.34
N TRP A 123 33.66 7.54 -1.40
CA TRP A 123 32.89 7.49 -2.65
C TRP A 123 32.46 8.88 -3.16
N GLY A 124 32.27 9.85 -2.26
CA GLY A 124 31.80 11.19 -2.61
C GLY A 124 32.87 12.28 -2.58
N ASP A 125 32.68 13.29 -3.44
CA ASP A 125 33.49 14.50 -3.58
C ASP A 125 33.24 15.51 -2.42
N ALA A 126 32.29 15.21 -1.54
CA ALA A 126 31.95 16.00 -0.35
C ALA A 126 31.27 15.14 0.73
N ARG A 127 31.32 15.62 1.98
CA ARG A 127 30.54 15.10 3.12
C ARG A 127 29.55 16.16 3.56
N ILE A 128 28.37 15.75 4.00
CA ILE A 128 27.33 16.65 4.50
C ILE A 128 26.64 16.02 5.72
N THR A 129 26.43 16.80 6.77
CA THR A 129 25.69 16.37 7.97
C THR A 129 24.21 16.76 7.84
N PRO A 130 23.29 16.16 8.60
CA PRO A 130 21.88 16.56 8.57
C PRO A 130 21.66 18.03 8.95
N PRO A 131 22.29 18.58 10.02
CA PRO A 131 22.22 20.02 10.31
C PRO A 131 22.80 20.87 9.17
N GLY A 132 23.95 20.50 8.59
CA GLY A 132 24.55 21.24 7.48
C GLY A 132 23.70 21.20 6.20
N LEU A 133 22.93 20.13 5.97
CA LEU A 133 21.92 20.12 4.90
C LEU A 133 20.76 21.07 5.25
N ALA A 134 20.26 21.04 6.49
CA ALA A 134 19.18 21.92 6.94
C ALA A 134 19.58 23.41 6.84
N GLU A 135 20.80 23.77 7.23
CA GLU A 135 21.38 25.11 7.04
C GLU A 135 21.38 25.50 5.56
N ILE A 136 21.90 24.63 4.69
CA ILE A 136 22.02 24.90 3.25
C ILE A 136 20.65 25.08 2.57
N VAL A 137 19.62 24.29 2.92
CA VAL A 137 18.30 24.35 2.24
C VAL A 137 17.33 25.38 2.83
N ASN A 138 17.60 25.88 4.05
CA ASN A 138 16.78 26.90 4.71
C ASN A 138 17.40 28.31 4.66
N GLY A 139 18.71 28.45 4.41
CA GLY A 139 19.36 29.75 4.24
C GLY A 139 18.87 30.53 3.01
N ASP A 140 18.83 31.86 3.12
CA ASP A 140 18.20 32.76 2.13
C ASP A 140 18.79 32.67 0.71
N GLY A 141 20.01 32.15 0.57
CA GLY A 141 20.69 31.92 -0.71
C GLY A 141 20.34 30.60 -1.43
N PHE A 142 19.42 29.78 -0.92
CA PHE A 142 19.12 28.46 -1.50
C PHE A 142 18.31 28.54 -2.81
N THR A 143 19.03 28.60 -3.93
CA THR A 143 18.45 28.71 -5.29
C THR A 143 18.21 27.36 -5.98
N ALA A 144 17.38 27.36 -7.02
CA ALA A 144 17.21 26.23 -7.93
C ALA A 144 18.53 25.69 -8.48
N ARG A 145 19.46 26.57 -8.88
CA ARG A 145 20.81 26.20 -9.33
C ARG A 145 21.57 25.39 -8.27
N ARG A 146 21.47 25.78 -6.99
CA ARG A 146 22.13 25.07 -5.88
C ARG A 146 21.48 23.73 -5.58
N ALA A 147 20.15 23.65 -5.60
CA ALA A 147 19.42 22.39 -5.46
C ALA A 147 19.78 21.38 -6.58
N ILE A 148 19.92 21.88 -7.81
CA ILE A 148 20.36 21.09 -8.97
C ILE A 148 21.82 20.62 -8.82
N GLU A 149 22.75 21.51 -8.45
CA GLU A 149 24.16 21.15 -8.19
C GLU A 149 24.26 20.01 -7.16
N MET A 150 23.46 20.06 -6.08
CA MET A 150 23.48 19.06 -5.01
C MET A 150 22.93 17.69 -5.45
N MET A 151 22.00 17.65 -6.41
CA MET A 151 21.53 16.41 -7.05
C MET A 151 22.56 15.82 -8.02
N GLN A 152 23.39 16.66 -8.64
CA GLN A 152 24.35 16.25 -9.69
C GLN A 152 25.80 16.05 -9.19
N ARG A 153 26.06 16.24 -7.89
CA ARG A 153 27.37 16.07 -7.24
C ARG A 153 27.36 14.91 -6.24
N ARG A 154 28.50 14.22 -6.07
CA ARG A 154 28.60 13.08 -5.15
C ARG A 154 28.81 13.55 -3.71
N TYR A 155 27.72 13.70 -2.96
CA TYR A 155 27.79 13.85 -1.50
C TYR A 155 27.79 12.51 -0.79
N THR A 156 28.13 12.51 0.50
CA THR A 156 27.89 11.40 1.43
C THR A 156 27.32 11.93 2.74
N MET A 157 26.32 11.25 3.31
CA MET A 157 25.65 11.64 4.56
C MET A 157 25.48 10.44 5.49
N ASP A 158 26.25 10.40 6.59
CA ASP A 158 26.01 9.44 7.66
C ASP A 158 25.19 10.09 8.79
N TYR A 159 23.87 10.23 8.57
CA TYR A 159 22.94 10.64 9.64
C TYR A 159 22.85 9.60 10.77
N GLY A 160 23.39 8.40 10.54
CA GLY A 160 23.53 7.34 11.52
C GLY A 160 24.73 7.46 12.45
N SER A 161 25.62 8.43 12.25
CA SER A 161 26.84 8.59 13.04
C SER A 161 26.52 9.04 14.48
N SER A 162 27.26 8.52 15.47
CA SER A 162 27.18 9.02 16.85
C SER A 162 27.66 10.46 17.01
N LYS A 163 28.35 11.01 16.01
CA LYS A 163 28.73 12.44 15.96
C LYS A 163 27.59 13.37 15.56
N VAL A 164 26.41 12.85 15.21
CA VAL A 164 25.21 13.61 14.82
C VAL A 164 23.97 13.09 15.57
N GLY A 165 24.06 12.94 16.89
CA GLY A 165 22.91 12.64 17.76
C GLY A 165 22.38 11.19 17.71
N SER A 166 22.89 10.34 16.83
CA SER A 166 22.37 8.98 16.66
C SER A 166 22.98 7.99 17.66
N VAL A 167 22.15 7.37 18.50
CA VAL A 167 22.56 6.49 19.62
C VAL A 167 21.72 5.19 19.59
N PRO A 168 22.21 4.02 20.06
CA PRO A 168 21.32 2.88 20.31
C PRO A 168 20.16 3.29 21.21
N ALA A 169 18.99 2.66 21.04
CA ALA A 169 17.92 2.76 22.03
C ALA A 169 18.40 2.05 23.30
N SER A 170 18.38 2.75 24.44
CA SER A 170 18.92 2.28 25.72
C SER A 170 17.85 1.57 26.56
N VAL A 171 18.25 0.98 27.69
CA VAL A 171 17.30 0.43 28.69
C VAL A 171 17.00 1.42 29.82
N GLU A 172 17.81 2.49 29.87
CA GLU A 172 17.73 3.66 30.75
C GLU A 172 16.86 4.78 30.14
N ASP A 173 16.57 4.72 28.83
CA ASP A 173 15.56 5.58 28.19
C ASP A 173 14.15 5.17 28.68
N SER A 174 13.24 6.14 28.82
CA SER A 174 11.85 5.88 29.25
C SER A 174 10.99 5.47 28.07
N TYR A 175 10.24 4.35 28.21
CA TYR A 175 9.29 3.87 27.21
C TYR A 175 7.89 3.69 27.81
N ALA A 176 6.89 4.27 27.16
CA ALA A 176 5.49 4.20 27.57
C ALA A 176 4.60 3.66 26.43
N PRO A 177 4.59 2.33 26.18
CA PRO A 177 3.84 1.74 25.06
C PRO A 177 2.35 2.07 25.12
N VAL A 178 1.82 2.63 24.03
CA VAL A 178 0.39 2.89 23.86
C VAL A 178 -0.22 1.90 22.89
N PHE A 179 -1.04 0.98 23.41
CA PHE A 179 -1.59 -0.13 22.63
C PHE A 179 -2.83 0.24 21.81
N ARG A 180 -2.91 -0.31 20.60
CA ARG A 180 -4.05 -0.11 19.68
C ARG A 180 -4.36 -1.38 18.89
N LEU A 181 -5.64 -1.58 18.57
CA LEU A 181 -6.06 -2.58 17.58
C LEU A 181 -6.19 -1.88 16.22
N ASP A 182 -5.35 -2.23 15.26
CA ASP A 182 -5.30 -1.49 13.98
C ASP A 182 -6.13 -2.13 12.86
N MET A 183 -6.30 -3.44 12.92
CA MET A 183 -7.02 -4.24 11.95
C MET A 183 -7.75 -5.37 12.65
N MET A 184 -8.88 -5.75 12.07
CA MET A 184 -9.63 -6.95 12.40
C MET A 184 -10.16 -7.57 11.11
N SER A 185 -10.16 -8.89 11.00
CA SER A 185 -10.65 -9.62 9.83
C SER A 185 -11.32 -10.92 10.28
N ILE A 186 -12.50 -11.16 9.71
CA ILE A 186 -13.38 -12.29 10.02
C ILE A 186 -13.54 -13.11 8.74
N VAL A 187 -13.33 -14.42 8.85
CA VAL A 187 -13.53 -15.41 7.79
C VAL A 187 -14.64 -16.34 8.24
N GLY A 188 -15.79 -16.32 7.57
CA GLY A 188 -16.89 -17.24 7.86
C GLY A 188 -16.58 -18.68 7.46
N ARG A 189 -17.25 -19.63 8.10
CA ARG A 189 -17.35 -21.02 7.60
C ARG A 189 -18.10 -21.01 6.25
N PRO A 190 -17.69 -21.81 5.25
CA PRO A 190 -18.43 -21.92 4.00
C PRO A 190 -19.86 -22.43 4.23
N LEU A 191 -20.83 -21.87 3.50
CA LEU A 191 -22.27 -22.13 3.62
C LEU A 191 -22.94 -21.65 4.92
N GLU A 192 -22.24 -20.96 5.82
CA GLU A 192 -22.81 -20.43 7.07
C GLU A 192 -23.01 -18.90 7.06
N PRO A 193 -24.11 -18.36 7.64
CA PRO A 193 -24.27 -16.93 7.88
C PRO A 193 -23.44 -16.50 9.10
N VAL A 194 -22.73 -15.38 9.00
CA VAL A 194 -21.76 -14.91 10.00
C VAL A 194 -22.34 -13.86 10.95
N ALA A 195 -23.34 -13.08 10.52
CA ALA A 195 -23.89 -12.00 11.33
C ALA A 195 -24.75 -12.50 12.52
N GLY A 196 -24.50 -11.91 13.69
CA GLY A 196 -25.20 -12.15 14.95
C GLY A 196 -26.50 -11.35 15.10
N GLU A 197 -27.05 -11.31 16.32
CA GLU A 197 -28.32 -10.64 16.65
C GLU A 197 -28.17 -9.10 16.80
N GLY A 198 -27.25 -8.52 16.03
CA GLY A 198 -26.65 -7.20 16.29
C GLY A 198 -27.62 -6.04 16.44
N ALA A 199 -27.21 -5.07 17.27
CA ALA A 199 -28.03 -3.95 17.72
C ALA A 199 -28.83 -3.27 16.58
N ILE A 200 -30.09 -2.95 16.87
CA ILE A 200 -31.12 -2.49 15.91
C ILE A 200 -30.68 -1.26 15.06
N LEU A 201 -29.73 -0.47 15.56
CA LEU A 201 -29.24 0.77 14.93
C LEU A 201 -28.01 0.57 14.01
N ASP A 202 -27.38 -0.61 14.03
CA ASP A 202 -26.24 -0.91 13.17
C ASP A 202 -26.72 -1.09 11.72
N THR A 203 -26.26 -0.23 10.81
CA THR A 203 -26.66 -0.25 9.40
C THR A 203 -25.52 -0.68 8.47
N VAL A 204 -25.83 -1.60 7.56
CA VAL A 204 -24.91 -2.13 6.56
C VAL A 204 -25.32 -1.61 5.18
N VAL A 205 -24.40 -0.91 4.51
CA VAL A 205 -24.64 -0.30 3.20
C VAL A 205 -24.36 -1.32 2.10
N PHE A 206 -25.41 -1.98 1.62
CA PHE A 206 -25.38 -2.90 0.48
C PHE A 206 -25.29 -2.12 -0.85
N SER A 207 -24.44 -2.56 -1.78
CA SER A 207 -24.41 -2.00 -3.15
C SER A 207 -23.67 -2.89 -4.15
N LEU A 208 -24.17 -2.91 -5.39
CA LEU A 208 -23.52 -3.57 -6.53
C LEU A 208 -22.50 -2.67 -7.26
N ARG A 209 -22.33 -1.39 -6.86
CA ARG A 209 -21.39 -0.42 -7.49
C ARG A 209 -19.96 -0.96 -7.52
N HIS A 210 -19.54 -1.53 -6.38
CA HIS A 210 -18.14 -1.80 -6.08
C HIS A 210 -17.76 -3.29 -6.12
N TRP A 211 -18.60 -4.14 -6.71
CA TRP A 211 -18.46 -5.61 -6.79
C TRP A 211 -17.04 -6.13 -7.09
N HIS A 212 -16.32 -5.44 -7.98
CA HIS A 212 -14.99 -5.77 -8.47
C HIS A 212 -13.84 -5.26 -7.57
N SER A 213 -14.15 -4.75 -6.38
CA SER A 213 -13.15 -4.24 -5.44
C SER A 213 -12.20 -5.33 -5.01
N GLN A 214 -10.90 -5.01 -4.98
CA GLN A 214 -9.88 -5.96 -4.56
C GLN A 214 -9.93 -6.21 -3.06
N TYR A 215 -9.83 -7.48 -2.66
CA TYR A 215 -9.77 -7.92 -1.27
C TYR A 215 -8.40 -7.56 -0.67
N ARG A 216 -8.33 -6.47 0.08
CA ARG A 216 -7.08 -5.80 0.49
C ARG A 216 -6.44 -6.35 1.78
N SER A 217 -7.09 -7.27 2.48
CA SER A 217 -6.60 -7.78 3.77
C SER A 217 -5.38 -8.70 3.61
N LYS A 218 -4.19 -8.11 3.49
CA LYS A 218 -2.88 -8.80 3.37
C LYS A 218 -2.68 -9.89 4.43
N HIS A 219 -3.23 -9.66 5.63
CA HIS A 219 -3.08 -10.54 6.78
C HIS A 219 -4.03 -11.75 6.73
N ALA A 220 -5.26 -11.59 6.22
CA ALA A 220 -6.15 -12.71 5.94
C ALA A 220 -5.71 -13.50 4.69
N LEU A 221 -5.15 -12.81 3.69
CA LEU A 221 -4.49 -13.46 2.54
C LEU A 221 -3.34 -14.40 2.96
N SER A 222 -2.63 -14.10 4.06
CA SER A 222 -1.57 -14.98 4.57
C SER A 222 -2.06 -16.18 5.39
N SER A 223 -3.30 -16.20 5.88
CA SER A 223 -3.84 -17.32 6.67
C SER A 223 -4.65 -18.33 5.84
N LEU A 224 -5.38 -17.88 4.81
CA LEU A 224 -6.23 -18.75 3.98
C LEU A 224 -5.43 -19.87 3.27
N PRO A 225 -5.98 -21.10 3.17
CA PRO A 225 -5.27 -22.23 2.56
C PRO A 225 -5.31 -22.26 1.02
N PHE A 226 -5.94 -21.28 0.36
CA PHE A 226 -6.12 -21.21 -1.10
C PHE A 226 -5.95 -19.78 -1.63
N THR A 227 -5.70 -19.62 -2.94
CA THR A 227 -5.57 -18.31 -3.60
C THR A 227 -6.93 -17.61 -3.78
N LEU A 228 -6.99 -16.28 -3.63
CA LEU A 228 -8.22 -15.48 -3.84
C LEU A 228 -8.44 -15.00 -5.28
N LYS A 229 -7.55 -15.31 -6.24
CA LYS A 229 -7.70 -14.89 -7.65
C LYS A 229 -9.04 -15.36 -8.23
N ASN A 230 -9.78 -14.44 -8.86
CA ASN A 230 -11.11 -14.65 -9.47
C ASN A 230 -12.20 -15.24 -8.54
N ARG A 231 -12.18 -14.97 -7.22
CA ARG A 231 -13.06 -15.63 -6.22
C ARG A 231 -13.86 -14.70 -5.31
N THR A 232 -13.61 -13.38 -5.32
CA THR A 232 -14.25 -12.44 -4.39
C THR A 232 -15.33 -11.60 -5.08
N PHE A 233 -16.34 -11.19 -4.31
CA PHE A 233 -17.38 -10.24 -4.72
C PHE A 233 -17.63 -9.30 -3.55
N HIS A 234 -17.32 -8.01 -3.71
CA HIS A 234 -17.59 -7.00 -2.69
C HIS A 234 -19.10 -6.69 -2.66
N ILE A 235 -19.74 -6.88 -1.51
CA ILE A 235 -21.22 -6.85 -1.41
C ILE A 235 -21.76 -5.69 -0.58
N ALA A 236 -21.04 -5.26 0.46
CA ALA A 236 -21.50 -4.20 1.36
C ALA A 236 -20.35 -3.51 2.11
N LYS A 237 -20.66 -2.37 2.73
CA LYS A 237 -19.80 -1.68 3.69
C LYS A 237 -20.51 -1.61 5.06
N GLY A 238 -19.80 -1.93 6.14
CA GLY A 238 -20.31 -1.82 7.51
C GLY A 238 -20.24 -0.39 8.07
N PRO A 239 -20.87 -0.14 9.23
CA PRO A 239 -21.03 1.19 9.79
C PRO A 239 -19.73 1.78 10.36
N THR A 240 -18.78 0.96 10.85
CA THR A 240 -17.57 1.48 11.50
C THR A 240 -16.45 1.74 10.49
N ARG A 241 -16.29 0.83 9.50
CA ARG A 241 -15.45 0.93 8.29
C ARG A 241 -15.45 -0.34 7.42
N GLU A 242 -16.06 -1.42 7.89
CA GLU A 242 -15.85 -2.80 7.45
C GLU A 242 -16.14 -2.98 5.95
N SER A 243 -15.27 -3.68 5.22
CA SER A 243 -15.54 -4.12 3.85
C SER A 243 -16.04 -5.56 3.84
N TRP A 244 -17.28 -5.80 3.36
CA TRP A 244 -17.89 -7.13 3.31
C TRP A 244 -17.79 -7.75 1.92
N PHE A 245 -17.45 -9.03 1.89
CA PHE A 245 -17.28 -9.82 0.67
C PHE A 245 -18.00 -11.16 0.77
N VAL A 246 -18.53 -11.63 -0.35
CA VAL A 246 -18.72 -13.07 -0.60
C VAL A 246 -17.43 -13.61 -1.21
N VAL A 247 -16.91 -14.72 -0.67
CA VAL A 247 -15.66 -15.34 -1.11
C VAL A 247 -15.90 -16.82 -1.44
N MET A 248 -15.42 -17.26 -2.60
CA MET A 248 -15.65 -18.61 -3.12
C MET A 248 -14.54 -19.59 -2.69
N HIS A 249 -14.79 -20.31 -1.60
CA HIS A 249 -13.93 -21.35 -1.03
C HIS A 249 -13.98 -22.65 -1.85
N PRO A 250 -12.85 -23.34 -2.10
CA PRO A 250 -12.83 -24.70 -2.65
C PRO A 250 -13.57 -25.72 -1.77
N LYS A 251 -14.54 -26.46 -2.34
CA LYS A 251 -15.23 -27.59 -1.67
C LYS A 251 -14.31 -28.78 -1.44
N GLN A 252 -13.41 -29.03 -2.39
CA GLN A 252 -12.25 -29.89 -2.20
C GLN A 252 -11.07 -28.99 -1.83
N SER A 253 -10.39 -29.30 -0.73
CA SER A 253 -9.05 -28.75 -0.49
C SER A 253 -8.16 -29.13 -1.66
N GLU A 254 -7.64 -28.15 -2.41
CA GLU A 254 -6.62 -28.37 -3.44
C GLU A 254 -5.31 -28.75 -2.70
N ALA A 255 -5.21 -30.05 -2.41
CA ALA A 255 -4.43 -30.54 -1.28
C ALA A 255 -2.93 -30.30 -1.45
N ALA A 256 -2.30 -29.85 -0.36
CA ALA A 256 -0.85 -29.76 -0.21
C ALA A 256 -0.09 -28.93 -1.28
N GLU A 257 -0.67 -27.80 -1.73
CA GLU A 257 0.16 -26.65 -2.15
C GLU A 257 1.18 -26.35 -1.03
N THR A 258 2.47 -26.63 -1.26
CA THR A 258 3.52 -26.53 -0.25
C THR A 258 3.75 -25.09 0.18
N LYS A 259 4.31 -24.85 1.38
CA LYS A 259 4.59 -23.49 1.89
C LYS A 259 5.44 -22.65 0.92
N ALA A 260 6.32 -23.30 0.14
CA ALA A 260 7.07 -22.68 -0.96
C ALA A 260 6.18 -22.27 -2.14
N LYS A 261 5.31 -23.16 -2.63
CA LYS A 261 4.34 -22.87 -3.70
C LYS A 261 3.37 -21.75 -3.30
N ARG A 262 2.88 -21.75 -2.06
CA ARG A 262 2.10 -20.64 -1.48
C ARG A 262 2.87 -19.32 -1.51
N LYS A 263 4.15 -19.31 -1.07
CA LYS A 263 5.01 -18.10 -1.11
C LYS A 263 5.26 -17.61 -2.56
N LEU A 264 5.17 -18.49 -3.56
CA LEU A 264 5.27 -18.13 -4.98
C LEU A 264 3.93 -17.64 -5.57
N GLN A 265 2.79 -18.25 -5.22
CA GLN A 265 1.46 -17.82 -5.70
C GLN A 265 0.97 -16.54 -5.02
N LEU A 266 1.26 -16.34 -3.73
CA LEU A 266 0.95 -15.07 -3.04
C LEU A 266 1.70 -13.88 -3.67
N ARG A 267 2.86 -14.12 -4.30
CA ARG A 267 3.61 -13.14 -5.12
C ARG A 267 3.04 -12.92 -6.52
N ALA A 268 2.09 -13.73 -6.96
CA ALA A 268 1.44 -13.62 -8.27
C ALA A 268 0.05 -12.95 -8.21
N ASN A 269 -0.50 -12.74 -7.01
CA ASN A 269 -1.84 -12.16 -6.80
C ASN A 269 -1.88 -10.62 -6.84
N ASP A 270 -1.21 -10.01 -7.83
CA ASP A 270 -1.56 -8.67 -8.33
C ASP A 270 -2.71 -8.74 -9.36
N ASP A 271 -2.96 -9.93 -9.94
CA ASP A 271 -4.15 -10.21 -10.74
C ASP A 271 -5.41 -10.27 -9.87
N GLY A 272 -6.54 -9.81 -10.42
CA GLY A 272 -7.79 -9.58 -9.68
C GLY A 272 -8.24 -10.72 -8.77
N THR A 273 -8.42 -10.41 -7.48
CA THR A 273 -9.19 -11.23 -6.53
C THR A 273 -10.67 -11.28 -6.89
N ALA A 274 -11.21 -10.18 -7.42
CA ALA A 274 -12.58 -10.09 -7.89
C ALA A 274 -12.88 -11.16 -8.97
N MET A 275 -14.02 -11.83 -8.85
CA MET A 275 -14.44 -12.87 -9.80
C MET A 275 -14.69 -12.31 -11.21
N LEU A 276 -14.66 -13.20 -12.21
CA LEU A 276 -14.92 -12.82 -13.61
C LEU A 276 -16.33 -12.24 -13.76
N ARG A 277 -16.49 -11.28 -14.68
CA ARG A 277 -17.73 -10.49 -14.81
C ARG A 277 -18.98 -11.35 -14.99
N HIS A 278 -18.93 -12.43 -15.79
CA HIS A 278 -20.07 -13.34 -15.96
C HIS A 278 -20.43 -14.08 -14.67
N HIS A 279 -19.43 -14.49 -13.85
CA HIS A 279 -19.72 -15.06 -12.52
C HIS A 279 -20.38 -14.03 -11.60
N ALA A 280 -19.91 -12.77 -11.65
CA ALA A 280 -20.48 -11.68 -10.87
C ALA A 280 -21.91 -11.31 -11.32
N GLU A 281 -22.24 -11.42 -12.61
CA GLU A 281 -23.59 -11.17 -13.15
C GLU A 281 -24.58 -12.28 -12.76
N ALA A 282 -24.13 -13.55 -12.75
CA ALA A 282 -24.90 -14.66 -12.19
C ALA A 282 -25.10 -14.50 -10.67
N LEU A 283 -24.03 -14.23 -9.91
CA LEU A 283 -24.11 -14.05 -8.45
C LEU A 283 -24.96 -12.84 -8.05
N ALA A 284 -24.88 -11.72 -8.79
CA ALA A 284 -25.76 -10.57 -8.56
C ALA A 284 -27.23 -10.89 -8.86
N SER A 285 -27.50 -11.77 -9.83
CA SER A 285 -28.87 -12.23 -10.13
C SER A 285 -29.40 -13.13 -9.01
N PHE A 286 -28.57 -14.04 -8.49
CA PHE A 286 -28.89 -14.80 -7.27
C PHE A 286 -29.14 -13.90 -6.06
N ILE A 287 -28.26 -12.94 -5.78
CA ILE A 287 -28.40 -11.98 -4.68
C ILE A 287 -29.74 -11.23 -4.76
N LYS A 288 -30.15 -10.76 -5.95
CA LYS A 288 -31.48 -10.14 -6.14
C LYS A 288 -32.61 -11.11 -5.81
N SER A 289 -32.54 -12.36 -6.26
CA SER A 289 -33.54 -13.39 -5.93
C SER A 289 -33.68 -13.67 -4.43
N VAL A 290 -32.65 -13.41 -3.62
CA VAL A 290 -32.73 -13.51 -2.15
C VAL A 290 -33.61 -12.39 -1.58
N PHE A 291 -33.54 -11.17 -2.12
CA PHE A 291 -34.38 -10.04 -1.68
C PHE A 291 -35.85 -10.16 -2.11
N ASP A 292 -36.17 -11.04 -3.07
CA ASP A 292 -37.55 -11.44 -3.40
C ASP A 292 -38.21 -12.31 -2.29
N ASP A 293 -37.53 -12.60 -1.17
CA ASP A 293 -38.20 -13.12 0.04
C ASP A 293 -39.24 -12.08 0.54
N PRO A 294 -40.50 -12.44 0.80
CA PRO A 294 -41.52 -11.51 1.31
C PRO A 294 -41.09 -10.76 2.56
N ASN A 295 -40.24 -11.39 3.37
CA ASN A 295 -39.72 -10.87 4.62
C ASN A 295 -38.41 -10.06 4.46
N LEU A 296 -37.93 -9.87 3.22
CA LEU A 296 -36.87 -8.91 2.83
C LEU A 296 -37.37 -7.88 1.80
N THR A 297 -38.56 -8.06 1.22
CA THR A 297 -39.09 -7.27 0.09
C THR A 297 -39.16 -5.76 0.37
N GLY A 298 -39.35 -5.35 1.64
CA GLY A 298 -39.30 -3.93 2.05
C GLY A 298 -37.94 -3.24 1.86
N ASN A 299 -36.89 -4.00 1.57
CA ASN A 299 -35.53 -3.47 1.34
C ASN A 299 -35.26 -3.07 -0.12
N CYS A 300 -36.19 -3.29 -1.06
CA CYS A 300 -36.19 -2.68 -2.40
C CYS A 300 -34.90 -2.85 -3.24
N VAL A 301 -34.19 -3.99 -3.13
CA VAL A 301 -33.13 -4.36 -4.07
C VAL A 301 -33.78 -4.96 -5.32
N GLU A 302 -34.27 -4.10 -6.20
CA GLU A 302 -35.07 -4.49 -7.37
C GLU A 302 -34.30 -5.37 -8.36
N ALA A 303 -35.03 -6.22 -9.10
CA ALA A 303 -34.54 -6.94 -10.27
C ALA A 303 -33.82 -6.02 -11.30
N SER A 304 -34.18 -4.73 -11.35
CA SER A 304 -33.60 -3.69 -12.21
C SER A 304 -32.14 -3.32 -11.88
N TRP A 305 -31.58 -3.74 -10.74
CA TRP A 305 -30.21 -3.40 -10.33
C TRP A 305 -29.18 -4.21 -11.13
N VAL A 306 -28.07 -3.56 -11.50
CA VAL A 306 -26.99 -4.13 -12.32
C VAL A 306 -25.61 -3.94 -11.67
N LEU A 307 -24.59 -4.64 -12.16
CA LEU A 307 -23.22 -4.44 -11.70
C LEU A 307 -22.69 -3.05 -12.07
N GLY A 308 -22.07 -2.37 -11.10
CA GLY A 308 -21.52 -1.02 -11.29
C GLY A 308 -22.55 0.12 -11.15
N ASP A 309 -23.82 -0.22 -10.91
CA ASP A 309 -24.89 0.74 -10.64
C ASP A 309 -24.57 1.61 -9.40
N ALA A 310 -24.91 2.89 -9.43
CA ALA A 310 -24.66 3.81 -8.32
C ALA A 310 -25.56 3.54 -7.09
N ARG A 311 -26.66 2.79 -7.26
CA ARG A 311 -27.63 2.50 -6.21
C ARG A 311 -27.04 1.72 -5.02
N SER A 312 -27.52 2.05 -3.84
CA SER A 312 -27.17 1.43 -2.55
C SER A 312 -28.39 1.37 -1.64
N ARG A 313 -28.35 0.52 -0.60
CA ARG A 313 -29.40 0.39 0.40
C ARG A 313 -28.79 0.19 1.78
N ASN A 314 -29.31 0.89 2.78
CA ASN A 314 -29.00 0.63 4.17
C ASN A 314 -29.89 -0.51 4.66
N LEU A 315 -29.28 -1.60 5.12
CA LEU A 315 -29.94 -2.75 5.75
C LEU A 315 -29.70 -2.66 7.26
N THR A 316 -30.69 -3.00 8.10
CA THR A 316 -30.44 -3.13 9.55
C THR A 316 -29.59 -4.38 9.84
N GLY A 317 -29.02 -4.49 11.04
CA GLY A 317 -28.37 -5.73 11.50
C GLY A 317 -29.24 -6.98 11.33
N ALA A 318 -30.56 -6.85 11.58
CA ALA A 318 -31.53 -7.92 11.40
C ALA A 318 -31.76 -8.28 9.92
N ASP A 319 -31.93 -7.29 9.04
CA ASP A 319 -32.02 -7.49 7.59
C ASP A 319 -30.75 -8.15 7.03
N TRP A 320 -29.58 -7.71 7.50
CA TRP A 320 -28.28 -8.22 7.06
C TRP A 320 -28.07 -9.67 7.47
N ARG A 321 -28.35 -10.03 8.74
CA ARG A 321 -28.37 -11.42 9.22
C ARG A 321 -29.32 -12.29 8.41
N LYS A 322 -30.55 -11.81 8.19
CA LYS A 322 -31.56 -12.54 7.45
C LYS A 322 -31.17 -12.73 5.98
N PHE A 323 -30.64 -11.70 5.32
CA PHE A 323 -30.07 -11.81 3.98
C PHE A 323 -28.98 -12.88 3.91
N GLN A 324 -28.03 -12.91 4.86
CA GLN A 324 -26.99 -13.96 4.87
C GLN A 324 -27.58 -15.36 5.03
N ALA A 325 -28.56 -15.53 5.93
CA ALA A 325 -29.21 -16.83 6.17
C ALA A 325 -30.05 -17.30 4.98
N ASP A 326 -30.84 -16.42 4.36
CA ASP A 326 -31.63 -16.72 3.16
C ASP A 326 -30.74 -17.00 1.94
N PHE A 327 -29.62 -16.27 1.80
CA PHE A 327 -28.60 -16.50 0.78
C PHE A 327 -27.97 -17.90 0.93
N MET A 328 -27.55 -18.29 2.12
CA MET A 328 -26.97 -19.62 2.34
C MET A 328 -28.00 -20.74 2.16
N ARG A 329 -29.22 -20.59 2.69
CA ARG A 329 -30.32 -21.56 2.52
C ARG A 329 -30.64 -21.83 1.04
N ARG A 330 -30.63 -20.80 0.20
CA ARG A 330 -30.97 -20.89 -1.22
C ARG A 330 -29.79 -21.30 -2.11
N TRP A 331 -28.55 -21.32 -1.59
CA TRP A 331 -27.34 -21.56 -2.39
C TRP A 331 -27.33 -22.90 -3.11
N ALA A 332 -27.83 -23.97 -2.48
CA ALA A 332 -27.79 -25.32 -3.05
C ALA A 332 -28.51 -25.40 -4.41
N ALA A 333 -29.72 -24.82 -4.51
CA ALA A 333 -30.51 -24.79 -5.73
C ALA A 333 -29.84 -23.96 -6.84
N PHE A 334 -29.30 -22.77 -6.50
CA PHE A 334 -28.54 -21.94 -7.45
C PHE A 334 -27.31 -22.68 -8.00
N ALA A 335 -26.55 -23.35 -7.14
CA ALA A 335 -25.35 -24.10 -7.52
C ALA A 335 -25.66 -25.38 -8.32
N GLU A 336 -26.88 -25.91 -8.22
CA GLU A 336 -27.39 -27.02 -9.04
C GLU A 336 -27.86 -26.52 -10.42
N GLU A 337 -28.65 -25.45 -10.47
CA GLU A 337 -29.05 -24.77 -11.73
C GLU A 337 -27.82 -24.35 -12.56
N HIS A 338 -26.79 -23.84 -11.89
CA HIS A 338 -25.54 -23.39 -12.52
C HIS A 338 -24.45 -24.48 -12.58
N ALA A 339 -24.79 -25.75 -12.31
CA ALA A 339 -23.81 -26.84 -12.24
C ALA A 339 -23.11 -27.18 -13.57
N PHE A 340 -23.60 -26.66 -14.70
CA PHE A 340 -22.92 -26.72 -16.00
C PHE A 340 -21.54 -26.02 -15.95
N ASP A 341 -21.44 -24.92 -15.20
CA ASP A 341 -20.21 -24.20 -14.97
C ASP A 341 -19.42 -24.84 -13.80
N VAL A 342 -18.16 -25.16 -14.09
CA VAL A 342 -17.24 -25.83 -13.18
C VAL A 342 -16.94 -24.98 -11.94
N PHE A 343 -17.06 -23.65 -12.03
CA PHE A 343 -16.82 -22.73 -10.92
C PHE A 343 -17.80 -22.97 -9.77
N TRP A 344 -19.12 -22.92 -10.00
CA TRP A 344 -20.11 -23.14 -8.93
C TRP A 344 -20.09 -24.57 -8.39
N ARG A 345 -19.84 -25.55 -9.28
CA ARG A 345 -19.71 -26.95 -8.88
C ARG A 345 -18.56 -27.15 -7.89
N LYS A 346 -17.38 -26.54 -8.11
CA LYS A 346 -16.19 -26.66 -7.25
C LYS A 346 -16.18 -25.79 -5.99
N HIS A 347 -17.03 -24.77 -5.88
CA HIS A 347 -16.92 -23.76 -4.82
C HIS A 347 -18.16 -23.59 -3.94
N SER A 348 -17.95 -23.15 -2.70
CA SER A 348 -18.98 -22.72 -1.75
C SER A 348 -18.69 -21.29 -1.29
N PRO A 349 -19.71 -20.43 -1.13
CA PRO A 349 -19.55 -19.09 -0.60
C PRO A 349 -19.26 -19.11 0.91
N SER A 350 -18.53 -18.09 1.35
CA SER A 350 -18.39 -17.67 2.74
C SER A 350 -18.49 -16.14 2.81
N PHE A 351 -19.07 -15.61 3.88
CA PHE A 351 -19.00 -14.18 4.18
C PHE A 351 -17.69 -13.84 4.87
N HIS A 352 -16.94 -12.90 4.29
CA HIS A 352 -15.73 -12.33 4.90
C HIS A 352 -15.99 -10.85 5.22
N ALA A 353 -15.46 -10.38 6.34
CA ALA A 353 -15.39 -8.96 6.70
C ALA A 353 -13.97 -8.58 7.08
N TYR A 354 -13.57 -7.33 6.84
CA TYR A 354 -12.37 -6.77 7.45
C TYR A 354 -12.46 -5.25 7.66
N ASP A 355 -11.74 -4.76 8.66
CA ASP A 355 -11.41 -3.35 8.88
C ASP A 355 -9.88 -3.18 9.01
N HIS A 356 -9.34 -2.09 8.49
CA HIS A 356 -7.91 -1.74 8.46
C HIS A 356 -7.74 -0.25 8.70
N GLY A 357 -6.86 0.13 9.64
CA GLY A 357 -6.70 1.51 10.07
C GLY A 357 -7.77 1.97 11.06
N ALA A 358 -8.46 1.02 11.71
CA ALA A 358 -9.40 1.28 12.81
C ALA A 358 -8.70 2.05 13.93
N ASN A 359 -7.47 1.63 14.26
CA ASN A 359 -6.55 2.22 15.22
C ASN A 359 -7.18 2.46 16.61
N ILE A 360 -8.05 1.54 17.04
CA ILE A 360 -8.83 1.60 18.27
C ILE A 360 -7.87 1.59 19.46
N LYS A 361 -7.91 2.61 20.32
CA LYS A 361 -7.02 2.69 21.49
C LYS A 361 -7.46 1.71 22.58
N ILE A 362 -6.56 0.80 22.95
CA ILE A 362 -6.72 -0.10 24.09
C ILE A 362 -6.24 0.67 25.33
N LYS A 363 -7.02 0.65 26.42
CA LYS A 363 -6.56 1.12 27.73
C LYS A 363 -5.74 -0.01 28.36
N THR A 364 -4.49 0.26 28.74
CA THR A 364 -3.65 -0.73 29.44
C THR A 364 -4.21 -1.03 30.84
N PRO A 365 -4.73 -2.23 31.12
CA PRO A 365 -5.28 -2.55 32.45
C PRO A 365 -4.17 -2.57 33.49
N ALA A 366 -4.50 -2.20 34.74
CA ALA A 366 -3.55 -2.29 35.85
C ALA A 366 -3.04 -3.73 36.03
N ALA A 367 -3.93 -4.71 35.93
CA ALA A 367 -3.61 -6.14 36.03
C ALA A 367 -2.57 -6.62 34.99
N VAL A 368 -2.54 -6.05 33.78
CA VAL A 368 -1.53 -6.42 32.76
C VAL A 368 -0.12 -5.96 33.16
N ARG A 369 -0.01 -4.89 33.98
CA ARG A 369 1.27 -4.45 34.54
C ARG A 369 1.78 -5.37 35.65
N THR A 370 0.90 -6.05 36.38
CA THR A 370 1.26 -7.03 37.42
C THR A 370 1.25 -8.48 36.94
N MET A 371 0.83 -8.74 35.70
CA MET A 371 0.68 -10.09 35.16
C MET A 371 2.01 -10.83 35.01
N ALA A 372 2.04 -12.08 35.48
CA ALA A 372 3.16 -13.00 35.28
C ALA A 372 3.42 -13.28 33.78
N PRO A 373 4.68 -13.58 33.38
CA PRO A 373 4.92 -14.14 32.06
C PRO A 373 4.19 -15.48 31.94
N GLU A 374 3.59 -15.75 30.79
CA GLU A 374 3.03 -17.07 30.55
C GLU A 374 4.12 -18.15 30.56
N VAL A 375 3.84 -19.29 31.16
CA VAL A 375 4.73 -20.45 31.27
C VAL A 375 4.09 -21.63 30.54
N GLN A 376 4.90 -22.46 29.87
CA GLN A 376 4.42 -23.62 29.13
C GLN A 376 3.83 -24.67 30.08
N ARG A 377 2.56 -25.01 29.90
CA ARG A 377 1.85 -26.07 30.64
C ARG A 377 2.42 -27.44 30.26
N ARG A 378 2.49 -28.35 31.23
CA ARG A 378 3.01 -29.71 31.05
C ARG A 378 1.89 -30.73 31.25
N HIS A 379 1.77 -31.71 30.36
CA HIS A 379 1.09 -32.96 30.70
C HIS A 379 1.97 -33.71 31.71
N GLY A 380 1.58 -33.77 32.98
CA GLY A 380 2.32 -34.49 34.02
C GLY A 380 1.80 -34.28 35.44
N GLU A 381 1.29 -33.09 35.76
CA GLU A 381 0.62 -32.79 37.03
C GLU A 381 -0.89 -32.92 36.85
N SER A 382 -1.37 -34.17 36.92
CA SER A 382 -2.79 -34.48 37.12
C SER A 382 -3.06 -34.66 38.61
N ASP A 383 -4.18 -34.12 39.10
CA ASP A 383 -4.61 -34.24 40.51
C ASP A 383 -5.01 -35.67 40.89
N THR A 384 -4.02 -36.55 41.07
CA THR A 384 -4.20 -37.82 41.77
C THR A 384 -4.15 -37.59 43.28
N GLU A 385 -5.30 -37.23 43.86
CA GLU A 385 -5.58 -37.45 45.29
C GLU A 385 -5.68 -38.96 45.60
N GLU A 386 -4.59 -39.72 45.38
CA GLU A 386 -4.52 -41.11 45.84
C GLU A 386 -4.31 -41.13 47.36
N SER A 387 -5.43 -41.20 48.08
CA SER A 387 -5.46 -41.51 49.50
C SER A 387 -4.91 -42.93 49.74
N GLY A 388 -3.62 -43.02 50.08
CA GLY A 388 -2.89 -44.26 50.38
C GLY A 388 -2.34 -44.26 51.80
N SER A 389 -2.55 -45.35 52.55
CA SER A 389 -2.29 -45.42 53.99
C SER A 389 -0.85 -45.84 54.36
N GLU A 390 -0.20 -45.01 55.17
CA GLU A 390 0.48 -45.37 56.43
C GLU A 390 1.00 -46.82 56.58
N TRP A 391 2.33 -47.00 56.52
CA TRP A 391 3.12 -48.02 57.26
C TRP A 391 4.57 -47.53 57.43
N ASP A 392 5.21 -47.87 58.56
CA ASP A 392 6.63 -47.63 58.90
C ASP A 392 7.61 -48.43 57.97
N ASP A 393 8.93 -48.23 57.92
CA ASP A 393 9.86 -47.90 59.01
C ASP A 393 11.27 -47.40 58.55
N HIS A 394 12.05 -46.86 59.51
CA HIS A 394 13.50 -46.48 59.55
C HIS A 394 14.43 -46.54 58.30
N ASP A 395 15.20 -45.46 58.01
CA ASP A 395 16.58 -45.21 58.54
C ASP A 395 17.16 -43.82 58.12
N GLU A 396 18.34 -43.42 58.63
CA GLU A 396 18.89 -42.04 58.61
C GLU A 396 19.60 -41.55 57.33
N GLY A 397 19.52 -40.22 57.05
CA GLY A 397 20.34 -39.54 56.04
C GLY A 397 20.25 -38.01 56.08
N GLN A 398 21.35 -37.31 56.40
CA GLN A 398 21.36 -35.85 56.62
C GLN A 398 21.36 -35.03 55.31
N GLY A 399 20.54 -33.98 55.20
CA GLY A 399 20.52 -33.13 54.00
C GLY A 399 19.58 -31.92 54.01
N SER A 400 19.60 -31.06 55.04
CA SER A 400 18.68 -29.91 55.12
C SER A 400 18.89 -28.89 53.98
N ARG A 401 17.94 -28.87 53.04
CA ARG A 401 17.68 -27.76 52.10
C ARG A 401 16.19 -27.48 52.09
N GLY A 402 15.78 -26.45 52.84
CA GLY A 402 14.40 -25.97 52.86
C GLY A 402 13.98 -25.32 51.54
N SER A 403 13.54 -26.12 50.59
CA SER A 403 12.70 -25.66 49.47
C SER A 403 11.24 -25.93 49.84
N GLY A 404 10.57 -24.95 50.45
CA GLY A 404 9.11 -25.00 50.57
C GLY A 404 8.46 -25.03 49.17
N PRO A 405 7.25 -25.60 49.04
CA PRO A 405 6.55 -25.61 47.76
C PRO A 405 6.38 -24.18 47.27
N ALA A 406 6.73 -23.92 46.01
CA ALA A 406 6.35 -22.69 45.36
C ALA A 406 4.82 -22.68 45.29
N LEU A 407 4.19 -21.70 45.95
CA LEU A 407 2.75 -21.48 45.81
C LEU A 407 2.44 -21.27 44.32
N GLU A 408 1.58 -22.13 43.78
CA GLU A 408 0.95 -21.92 42.47
C GLU A 408 0.42 -20.47 42.42
N PRO A 409 0.74 -19.69 41.37
CA PRO A 409 0.23 -18.34 41.26
C PRO A 409 -1.30 -18.40 41.02
N GLU A 410 -2.06 -18.01 42.06
CA GLU A 410 -3.52 -17.85 42.05
C GLU A 410 -4.06 -17.47 40.66
N PRO A 411 -5.01 -18.23 40.08
CA PRO A 411 -5.46 -18.03 38.72
C PRO A 411 -6.06 -16.63 38.57
N VAL A 412 -5.34 -15.76 37.86
CA VAL A 412 -5.78 -14.42 37.52
C VAL A 412 -7.14 -14.52 36.84
N ASP A 413 -8.18 -13.85 37.38
CA ASP A 413 -9.48 -13.76 36.72
C ASP A 413 -9.28 -13.18 35.31
N GLU A 414 -9.31 -14.06 34.31
CA GLU A 414 -9.09 -13.67 32.91
C GLU A 414 -10.14 -12.65 32.45
N ARG A 415 -11.33 -12.63 33.08
CA ARG A 415 -12.37 -11.63 32.81
C ARG A 415 -12.04 -10.27 33.46
N ALA A 416 -11.31 -10.23 34.58
CA ALA A 416 -10.80 -8.98 35.15
C ALA A 416 -9.77 -8.27 34.25
N LEU A 417 -9.10 -8.98 33.34
CA LEU A 417 -8.23 -8.35 32.32
C LEU A 417 -9.03 -7.53 31.29
N PHE A 418 -10.30 -7.89 31.04
CA PHE A 418 -11.17 -7.15 30.11
C PHE A 418 -11.77 -5.89 30.76
N ARG A 419 -12.05 -5.93 32.06
CA ARG A 419 -12.59 -4.78 32.81
C ARG A 419 -11.66 -3.56 32.65
N ASP A 420 -12.26 -2.38 32.44
CA ASP A 420 -11.59 -1.10 32.14
C ASP A 420 -10.64 -1.05 30.92
N SER A 421 -10.36 -2.15 30.23
CA SER A 421 -9.43 -2.22 29.09
C SER A 421 -9.94 -1.55 27.80
N GLY A 422 -11.27 -1.41 27.66
CA GLY A 422 -11.94 -1.09 26.40
C GLY A 422 -12.11 -2.29 25.46
N LEU A 423 -11.37 -3.40 25.66
CA LEU A 423 -11.61 -4.67 24.96
C LEU A 423 -12.91 -5.35 25.40
N GLU A 424 -13.41 -5.04 26.60
CA GLU A 424 -14.76 -5.39 27.06
C GLU A 424 -15.83 -4.92 26.06
N LYS A 425 -15.88 -3.61 25.75
CA LYS A 425 -16.82 -3.07 24.77
C LYS A 425 -16.63 -3.69 23.38
N LEU A 426 -15.39 -3.94 22.96
CA LEU A 426 -15.12 -4.60 21.68
C LEU A 426 -15.61 -6.05 21.66
N ARG A 427 -15.43 -6.80 22.75
CA ARG A 427 -15.97 -8.15 22.94
C ARG A 427 -17.50 -8.11 22.83
N ASP A 428 -18.15 -7.23 23.58
CA ASP A 428 -19.61 -7.08 23.56
C ASP A 428 -20.11 -6.73 22.15
N GLU A 429 -19.44 -5.79 21.46
CA GLU A 429 -19.75 -5.43 20.08
C GLU A 429 -19.63 -6.64 19.14
N LEU A 430 -18.59 -7.46 19.28
CA LEU A 430 -18.38 -8.66 18.47
C LEU A 430 -19.38 -9.78 18.80
N GLU A 431 -19.66 -10.03 20.08
CA GLU A 431 -20.62 -11.04 20.54
C GLU A 431 -22.05 -10.71 20.08
N ASN A 432 -22.42 -9.42 20.02
CA ASN A 432 -23.68 -9.00 19.42
C ASN A 432 -23.67 -9.13 17.88
N ARG A 433 -22.58 -8.75 17.20
CA ARG A 433 -22.55 -8.62 15.73
C ARG A 433 -22.21 -9.91 14.98
N LEU A 434 -21.70 -10.96 15.62
CA LEU A 434 -21.17 -12.16 14.97
C LEU A 434 -21.58 -13.47 15.66
N LEU A 435 -22.00 -14.47 14.88
CA LEU A 435 -22.17 -15.84 15.34
C LEU A 435 -20.81 -16.56 15.30
N ILE A 436 -20.12 -16.65 16.44
CA ILE A 436 -18.76 -17.21 16.50
C ILE A 436 -18.67 -18.68 16.07
N ASP A 437 -19.72 -19.49 16.28
CA ASP A 437 -19.83 -20.85 15.75
C ASP A 437 -19.80 -20.91 14.22
N ASN A 438 -20.20 -19.84 13.54
CA ASN A 438 -20.22 -19.72 12.09
C ASN A 438 -18.98 -19.01 11.54
N VAL A 439 -18.05 -18.61 12.41
CA VAL A 439 -16.76 -18.05 12.04
C VAL A 439 -15.71 -19.17 11.97
N ASP A 440 -14.98 -19.23 10.86
CA ASP A 440 -13.83 -20.11 10.73
C ASP A 440 -12.62 -19.54 11.47
N ARG A 441 -12.27 -18.29 11.17
CA ARG A 441 -11.07 -17.62 11.69
C ARG A 441 -11.30 -16.15 11.99
N ILE A 442 -10.60 -15.67 13.02
CA ILE A 442 -10.50 -14.25 13.35
C ILE A 442 -9.02 -13.88 13.38
N SER A 443 -8.65 -12.85 12.62
CA SER A 443 -7.30 -12.27 12.62
C SER A 443 -7.37 -10.82 13.07
N TYR A 444 -6.41 -10.36 13.87
CA TYR A 444 -6.33 -8.96 14.29
C TYR A 444 -4.87 -8.52 14.45
N ALA A 445 -4.61 -7.21 14.34
CA ALA A 445 -3.28 -6.63 14.50
C ALA A 445 -3.20 -5.80 15.79
N LEU A 446 -2.43 -6.29 16.77
CA LEU A 446 -2.06 -5.50 17.95
C LEU A 446 -0.85 -4.63 17.61
N ALA A 447 -1.00 -3.33 17.83
CA ALA A 447 0.06 -2.34 17.69
C ALA A 447 0.52 -1.82 19.07
N GLY A 448 1.81 -1.91 19.35
CA GLY A 448 2.48 -1.13 20.40
C GLY A 448 3.13 0.11 19.78
N ASP A 449 2.69 1.30 20.19
CA ASP A 449 3.34 2.56 19.84
C ASP A 449 4.36 2.95 20.92
N GLU A 450 5.64 2.66 20.67
CA GLU A 450 6.76 2.95 21.58
C GLU A 450 7.20 4.42 21.44
N ALA A 451 6.75 5.27 22.36
CA ALA A 451 7.32 6.59 22.57
C ALA A 451 8.55 6.47 23.48
N GLY A 452 9.70 7.00 23.02
CA GLY A 452 10.93 7.09 23.80
C GLY A 452 11.16 8.51 24.29
N GLU A 453 11.49 8.66 25.57
CA GLU A 453 12.00 9.90 26.17
C GLU A 453 13.40 9.63 26.70
N ALA A 454 14.35 10.52 26.42
CA ALA A 454 15.73 10.36 26.87
C ALA A 454 15.82 10.44 28.41
N GLY A 455 16.71 9.64 29.01
CA GLY A 455 16.89 9.59 30.47
C GLY A 455 17.60 10.79 31.10
N ASP A 456 18.09 11.74 30.30
CA ASP A 456 18.72 12.98 30.77
C ASP A 456 17.65 14.03 31.18
N ALA A 457 18.03 15.00 32.01
CA ALA A 457 17.09 15.80 32.83
C ALA A 457 16.13 16.76 32.08
N GLU A 458 16.15 16.82 30.75
CA GLU A 458 15.13 17.46 29.93
C GLU A 458 14.45 16.41 29.04
N LEU A 459 13.13 16.21 29.23
CA LEU A 459 12.32 15.21 28.52
C LEU A 459 12.11 15.60 27.04
N GLU A 460 13.16 15.48 26.23
CA GLU A 460 13.08 15.61 24.78
C GLU A 460 12.60 14.29 24.16
N THR A 461 11.52 14.38 23.39
CA THR A 461 10.93 13.23 22.70
C THR A 461 11.79 12.86 21.49
N VAL A 462 12.53 11.75 21.59
CA VAL A 462 13.39 11.27 20.51
C VAL A 462 12.60 10.55 19.42
N CYS A 463 13.11 10.54 18.19
CA CYS A 463 12.57 9.71 17.13
C CYS A 463 13.35 8.39 17.03
N LEU A 464 12.62 7.27 16.88
CA LEU A 464 13.18 5.92 16.81
C LEU A 464 13.12 5.37 15.37
N LEU A 465 14.17 4.64 14.96
CA LEU A 465 14.22 3.85 13.71
C LEU A 465 14.88 2.50 13.95
N ALA A 466 14.54 1.50 13.13
CA ALA A 466 15.17 0.19 13.19
C ALA A 466 16.56 0.16 12.52
N ASP A 467 17.52 -0.53 13.12
CA ASP A 467 18.83 -0.84 12.56
C ASP A 467 18.78 -2.17 11.80
N LYS A 468 18.94 -2.11 10.48
CA LYS A 468 18.96 -3.27 9.58
C LYS A 468 19.90 -4.38 10.05
N THR A 469 21.03 -4.03 10.65
CA THR A 469 22.03 -5.00 11.14
C THR A 469 21.50 -5.78 12.35
N ARG A 470 20.78 -5.10 13.25
CA ARG A 470 20.11 -5.71 14.41
C ARG A 470 18.90 -6.53 13.97
N VAL A 471 18.03 -5.96 13.13
CA VAL A 471 16.87 -6.65 12.55
C VAL A 471 17.28 -7.93 11.82
N SER A 472 18.40 -7.92 11.09
CA SER A 472 18.92 -9.13 10.42
C SER A 472 19.23 -10.27 11.40
N GLY A 473 19.61 -9.96 12.65
CA GLY A 473 19.83 -10.95 13.71
C GLY A 473 18.55 -11.61 14.22
N GLU A 474 17.39 -10.95 14.07
CA GLU A 474 16.09 -11.47 14.50
C GLU A 474 15.48 -12.52 13.56
N TYR A 475 16.11 -12.80 12.40
CA TYR A 475 15.64 -13.77 11.40
C TYR A 475 16.72 -14.78 11.00
N HIS A 476 16.42 -15.75 10.14
CA HIS A 476 17.38 -16.77 9.73
C HIS A 476 18.16 -16.36 8.47
N GLY A 477 17.49 -15.72 7.51
CA GLY A 477 18.09 -15.17 6.29
C GLY A 477 17.61 -13.74 5.99
N SER A 478 18.35 -13.06 5.11
CA SER A 478 18.04 -11.73 4.61
C SER A 478 16.76 -11.63 3.76
N ASN A 479 16.16 -12.77 3.41
CA ASN A 479 14.92 -12.88 2.62
C ASN A 479 13.67 -13.17 3.48
N ASP A 480 13.82 -13.23 4.81
CA ASP A 480 12.73 -13.46 5.76
C ASP A 480 12.06 -12.15 6.22
N PHE A 481 12.69 -11.01 5.94
CA PHE A 481 12.13 -9.68 6.20
C PHE A 481 12.45 -8.74 5.03
N THR A 482 11.61 -7.73 4.83
CA THR A 482 11.86 -6.60 3.92
C THR A 482 12.23 -5.37 4.74
N PHE A 483 13.25 -4.64 4.31
CA PHE A 483 13.74 -3.43 4.98
C PHE A 483 13.55 -2.21 4.08
N TYR A 484 12.98 -1.14 4.65
CA TYR A 484 12.63 0.10 3.98
C TYR A 484 13.52 1.23 4.53
N PRO A 485 14.69 1.49 3.93
CA PRO A 485 15.57 2.58 4.37
C PRO A 485 14.90 3.94 4.17
N LEU A 486 15.04 4.84 5.13
CA LEU A 486 14.51 6.20 5.04
C LEU A 486 15.63 7.21 4.77
N ALA A 487 15.28 8.35 4.16
CA ALA A 487 16.23 9.41 3.82
C ALA A 487 17.53 8.90 3.16
N PHE A 488 17.39 7.90 2.28
CA PHE A 488 18.44 7.20 1.55
C PHE A 488 19.47 6.39 2.38
N HIS A 489 19.35 6.31 3.71
CA HIS A 489 20.37 5.62 4.53
C HIS A 489 20.17 4.10 4.56
N PRO A 490 21.10 3.29 4.01
CA PRO A 490 20.88 1.87 3.74
C PRO A 490 20.75 0.98 4.98
N ARG A 491 20.92 1.54 6.19
CA ARG A 491 20.86 0.82 7.47
C ARG A 491 19.68 1.21 8.37
N TYR A 492 19.05 2.37 8.19
CA TYR A 492 18.04 2.88 9.13
C TYR A 492 16.69 3.17 8.47
N GLY A 493 15.60 2.76 9.12
CA GLY A 493 14.27 2.89 8.55
C GLY A 493 13.23 1.98 9.21
N ASN A 494 12.33 1.45 8.38
CA ASN A 494 11.23 0.56 8.79
C ASN A 494 11.49 -0.88 8.30
N PHE A 495 10.75 -1.86 8.80
CA PHE A 495 10.80 -3.25 8.31
C PHE A 495 9.46 -3.98 8.43
N SER A 496 9.32 -5.08 7.68
CA SER A 496 8.19 -6.01 7.80
C SER A 496 8.61 -7.45 7.47
N SER A 497 7.98 -8.43 8.08
CA SER A 497 8.22 -9.87 7.89
C SER A 497 6.88 -10.63 7.80
N PRO A 498 6.84 -11.83 7.19
CA PRO A 498 5.64 -12.67 7.16
C PRO A 498 5.45 -13.47 8.47
N GLU A 499 6.46 -13.50 9.34
CA GLU A 499 6.54 -14.26 10.59
C GLU A 499 7.19 -13.40 11.69
N PRO A 500 6.95 -13.66 12.99
CA PRO A 500 7.45 -12.83 14.08
C PRO A 500 9.00 -12.80 14.19
N PRO A 501 9.60 -11.69 14.69
CA PRO A 501 11.02 -11.64 15.04
C PRO A 501 11.36 -12.53 16.24
N LYS A 502 12.59 -13.04 16.32
CA LYS A 502 13.08 -13.88 17.44
C LYS A 502 12.80 -13.29 18.83
N PHE A 503 12.87 -11.96 19.02
CA PHE A 503 12.55 -11.37 20.32
C PHE A 503 11.11 -11.62 20.82
N LEU A 504 10.16 -11.91 19.92
CA LEU A 504 8.77 -12.31 20.23
C LEU A 504 8.57 -13.84 20.23
N ALA A 505 9.50 -14.61 19.65
CA ALA A 505 9.29 -16.03 19.33
C ALA A 505 8.99 -16.88 20.57
N ASP A 506 9.69 -16.68 21.69
CA ASP A 506 9.46 -17.41 22.95
C ASP A 506 7.98 -17.29 23.40
N VAL A 507 7.45 -16.07 23.41
CA VAL A 507 6.10 -15.77 23.90
C VAL A 507 5.05 -16.26 22.90
N CYS A 508 5.32 -16.13 21.59
CA CYS A 508 4.47 -16.68 20.54
C CYS A 508 4.39 -18.21 20.58
N LEU A 509 5.48 -18.88 20.96
CA LEU A 509 5.51 -20.34 21.12
C LEU A 509 4.75 -20.77 22.36
N VAL A 510 4.99 -20.16 23.52
CA VAL A 510 4.28 -20.50 24.77
C VAL A 510 2.78 -20.25 24.64
N MET A 511 2.35 -19.06 24.16
CA MET A 511 0.92 -18.77 23.93
C MET A 511 0.28 -19.81 23.00
N ARG A 512 0.97 -20.22 21.92
CA ARG A 512 0.43 -21.21 20.97
C ARG A 512 0.30 -22.58 21.60
N ASP A 513 1.33 -23.04 22.31
CA ASP A 513 1.39 -24.39 22.84
C ASP A 513 0.41 -24.55 24.02
N ASN A 514 0.25 -23.51 24.85
CA ASN A 514 -0.79 -23.45 25.89
C ASN A 514 -2.20 -23.37 25.30
N MET A 515 -2.44 -22.50 24.31
CA MET A 515 -3.77 -22.39 23.69
C MET A 515 -4.14 -23.67 22.92
N ALA A 516 -3.14 -24.45 22.47
CA ALA A 516 -3.35 -25.79 21.91
C ALA A 516 -3.66 -26.84 22.98
N TYR A 517 -2.92 -26.88 24.09
CA TYR A 517 -3.22 -27.71 25.27
C TYR A 517 -4.68 -27.50 25.73
N ASP A 518 -5.07 -26.23 25.88
CA ASP A 518 -6.40 -25.76 26.27
C ASP A 518 -7.53 -26.09 25.27
N ASN A 519 -7.19 -26.57 24.07
CA ASN A 519 -8.11 -26.99 23.01
C ASN A 519 -7.75 -28.41 22.51
N SER A 520 -7.45 -29.33 23.43
CA SER A 520 -7.25 -30.77 23.16
C SER A 520 -6.14 -31.06 22.12
N GLY A 521 -5.06 -30.28 22.14
CA GLY A 521 -3.94 -30.37 21.19
C GLY A 521 -4.20 -29.73 19.82
N ALA A 522 -5.35 -29.10 19.60
CA ALA A 522 -5.63 -28.43 18.34
C ALA A 522 -4.77 -27.17 18.17
N ALA A 523 -4.06 -27.05 17.05
CA ALA A 523 -3.30 -25.84 16.72
C ALA A 523 -4.24 -24.68 16.35
N VAL A 524 -4.83 -24.04 17.37
CA VAL A 524 -5.84 -22.97 17.24
C VAL A 524 -5.26 -21.57 17.07
N LEU A 525 -4.02 -21.34 17.51
CA LEU A 525 -3.36 -20.03 17.49
C LEU A 525 -2.24 -19.98 16.46
N SER A 526 -2.11 -18.84 15.78
CA SER A 526 -0.95 -18.54 14.93
C SER A 526 -0.59 -17.06 14.95
N PHE A 527 0.71 -16.79 14.78
CA PHE A 527 1.27 -15.44 14.68
C PHE A 527 1.86 -15.27 13.28
N GLY A 528 1.33 -14.31 12.54
CA GLY A 528 1.67 -14.08 11.15
C GLY A 528 2.55 -12.86 10.96
N TYR A 529 2.21 -12.07 9.94
CA TYR A 529 2.89 -10.86 9.54
C TYR A 529 3.19 -9.91 10.72
N PHE A 530 4.41 -9.36 10.72
CA PHE A 530 4.87 -8.35 11.66
C PHE A 530 5.38 -7.12 10.89
N GLN A 531 5.20 -5.91 11.44
CA GLN A 531 5.88 -4.71 10.93
C GLN A 531 6.34 -3.76 12.04
N GLY A 532 7.54 -3.20 11.86
CA GLY A 532 8.10 -2.15 12.71
C GLY A 532 8.32 -0.87 11.90
N TYR A 533 7.71 0.26 12.29
CA TYR A 533 7.85 1.52 11.57
C TYR A 533 7.72 2.79 12.43
N SER A 534 8.42 3.86 12.08
CA SER A 534 8.23 5.18 12.71
C SER A 534 6.87 5.79 12.34
N ASN A 535 6.15 6.38 13.29
CA ASN A 535 4.85 7.03 13.05
C ASN A 535 4.89 8.21 12.07
N ILE A 536 6.08 8.72 11.73
CA ILE A 536 6.30 9.59 10.56
C ILE A 536 5.66 9.01 9.28
N LYS A 537 5.66 7.67 9.13
CA LYS A 537 4.93 6.95 8.08
C LYS A 537 3.45 7.35 8.05
N ARG A 538 2.76 7.38 9.20
CA ARG A 538 1.33 7.65 9.31
C ARG A 538 0.98 9.13 9.15
N ALA A 539 1.88 10.03 9.55
CA ALA A 539 1.68 11.47 9.38
C ALA A 539 1.66 11.92 7.90
N ILE A 540 2.50 11.33 7.05
CA ILE A 540 2.57 11.64 5.61
C ILE A 540 1.62 10.78 4.77
N ARG A 541 1.21 9.60 5.29
CA ARG A 541 0.18 8.72 4.72
C ARG A 541 -0.63 8.01 5.81
N SER A 542 -1.84 8.48 6.09
CA SER A 542 -2.77 7.69 6.92
C SER A 542 -3.33 6.51 6.11
N THR A 543 -3.58 6.71 4.81
CA THR A 543 -3.79 5.64 3.82
C THR A 543 -2.73 5.63 2.72
N ALA A 544 -2.55 4.48 2.04
CA ALA A 544 -1.59 4.34 0.95
C ALA A 544 -1.83 5.29 -0.24
N ASP A 545 -3.08 5.74 -0.42
CA ASP A 545 -3.47 6.63 -1.52
C ASP A 545 -3.29 8.13 -1.17
N GLU A 546 -2.70 8.48 -0.02
CA GLU A 546 -2.51 9.89 0.41
C GLU A 546 -1.15 10.51 0.09
N LEU A 547 -0.06 9.74 0.10
CA LEU A 547 1.30 10.28 -0.03
C LEU A 547 1.47 10.97 -1.41
N LEU A 548 1.55 12.30 -1.44
CA LEU A 548 1.60 13.02 -2.73
C LEU A 548 2.93 12.81 -3.44
N ALA A 549 4.02 12.65 -2.67
CA ALA A 549 5.36 12.36 -3.18
C ALA A 549 5.45 11.08 -4.03
N THR A 550 4.56 10.09 -3.85
CA THR A 550 4.56 8.85 -4.66
C THR A 550 3.68 8.93 -5.91
N LYS A 551 2.84 9.97 -6.07
CA LYS A 551 1.83 10.04 -7.13
C LYS A 551 2.34 10.50 -8.51
N GLY A 552 3.62 10.89 -8.64
CA GLY A 552 4.19 11.38 -9.90
C GLY A 552 3.53 12.65 -10.45
N ILE A 553 2.93 13.47 -9.57
CA ILE A 553 2.11 14.64 -9.94
C ILE A 553 2.93 15.67 -10.73
N ALA A 554 4.15 15.95 -10.29
CA ALA A 554 5.01 16.93 -10.96
C ALA A 554 5.45 16.41 -12.33
N THR A 555 5.90 15.16 -12.41
CA THR A 555 6.26 14.49 -13.66
C THR A 555 5.11 14.54 -14.67
N ALA A 556 3.89 14.15 -14.29
CA ALA A 556 2.76 14.11 -15.21
C ALA A 556 2.24 15.51 -15.60
N ALA A 557 2.24 16.47 -14.68
CA ALA A 557 1.82 17.86 -14.97
C ALA A 557 2.76 18.56 -15.97
N LEU A 558 4.08 18.28 -15.88
CA LEU A 558 5.11 18.98 -16.64
C LEU A 558 5.59 18.24 -17.89
N SER A 559 5.37 16.92 -18.00
CA SER A 559 5.81 16.15 -19.18
C SER A 559 4.81 16.12 -20.34
N LEU A 560 3.55 16.55 -20.11
CA LEU A 560 2.58 16.83 -21.18
C LEU A 560 2.66 18.32 -21.53
N SER A 561 3.17 18.64 -22.72
CA SER A 561 3.27 20.01 -23.23
C SER A 561 1.88 20.64 -23.46
N PRO A 562 1.72 21.97 -23.34
CA PRO A 562 0.41 22.60 -23.56
C PRO A 562 -0.17 22.30 -24.95
N ALA A 563 0.63 22.33 -26.01
CA ALA A 563 0.14 22.01 -27.36
C ALA A 563 -0.45 20.58 -27.49
N LEU A 564 0.17 19.58 -26.83
CA LEU A 564 -0.38 18.22 -26.80
C LEU A 564 -1.61 18.14 -25.90
N ALA A 565 -1.63 18.85 -24.76
CA ALA A 565 -2.79 18.92 -23.89
C ALA A 565 -4.00 19.54 -24.60
N ASP A 566 -3.85 20.69 -25.26
CA ASP A 566 -4.92 21.39 -25.99
C ASP A 566 -5.58 20.48 -27.04
N CYS A 567 -4.77 19.68 -27.76
CA CYS A 567 -5.24 18.71 -28.75
C CYS A 567 -5.80 17.40 -28.14
N SER A 568 -5.54 17.12 -26.85
CA SER A 568 -5.98 15.91 -26.18
C SER A 568 -7.48 15.93 -25.84
N PRO A 569 -8.14 14.77 -25.61
CA PRO A 569 -9.54 14.69 -25.19
C PRO A 569 -9.86 15.47 -23.91
N ALA A 570 -11.11 15.90 -23.74
CA ALA A 570 -11.52 16.75 -22.61
C ALA A 570 -11.22 16.15 -21.22
N ARG A 571 -11.28 14.81 -21.05
CA ARG A 571 -10.86 14.10 -19.82
C ARG A 571 -9.39 14.37 -19.49
N VAL A 572 -8.51 14.26 -20.48
CA VAL A 572 -7.06 14.53 -20.35
C VAL A 572 -6.82 16.01 -20.03
N ARG A 573 -7.48 16.94 -20.72
CA ARG A 573 -7.35 18.40 -20.45
C ARG A 573 -7.75 18.76 -19.02
N ARG A 574 -8.93 18.30 -18.57
CA ARG A 574 -9.40 18.51 -17.18
C ARG A 574 -8.41 17.94 -16.16
N ARG A 575 -7.91 16.73 -16.39
CA ARG A 575 -6.95 16.05 -15.50
C ARG A 575 -5.60 16.76 -15.46
N HIS A 576 -5.07 17.20 -16.59
CA HIS A 576 -3.80 17.93 -16.71
C HIS A 576 -3.87 19.29 -16.01
N ALA A 577 -4.95 20.05 -16.24
CA ALA A 577 -5.22 21.30 -15.53
C ALA A 577 -5.37 21.09 -14.01
N ALA A 578 -6.00 20.00 -13.57
CA ALA A 578 -6.08 19.66 -12.14
C ALA A 578 -4.70 19.36 -11.53
N LEU A 579 -3.86 18.56 -12.20
CA LEU A 579 -2.50 18.27 -11.74
C LEU A 579 -1.61 19.52 -11.69
N GLN A 580 -1.75 20.44 -12.66
CA GLN A 580 -1.09 21.74 -12.61
C GLN A 580 -1.56 22.62 -11.46
N ARG A 581 -2.87 22.61 -11.12
CA ARG A 581 -3.38 23.30 -9.92
C ARG A 581 -2.77 22.71 -8.64
N THR A 582 -2.75 21.39 -8.51
CA THR A 582 -2.13 20.69 -7.36
C THR A 582 -0.63 21.03 -7.22
N LEU A 583 0.14 20.93 -8.30
CA LEU A 583 1.57 21.26 -8.31
C LEU A 583 1.87 22.72 -7.89
N ARG A 584 0.94 23.64 -8.18
CA ARG A 584 1.07 25.08 -7.89
C ARG A 584 0.36 25.52 -6.60
N GLY A 585 -0.25 24.60 -5.85
CA GLY A 585 -1.02 24.91 -4.63
C GLY A 585 -2.45 25.41 -4.86
N GLY A 586 -2.84 25.68 -6.11
CA GLY A 586 -4.18 26.12 -6.51
C GLY A 586 -5.26 25.03 -6.49
N ALA A 587 -4.97 23.85 -5.92
CA ALA A 587 -5.99 22.89 -5.51
C ALA A 587 -6.46 23.11 -4.06
N THR A 588 -5.70 23.85 -3.24
CA THR A 588 -6.07 24.24 -1.87
C THR A 588 -5.80 25.74 -1.65
N PRO A 589 -6.56 26.67 -2.26
CA PRO A 589 -6.19 28.09 -2.30
C PRO A 589 -6.01 28.77 -0.93
N ALA A 590 -6.80 28.38 0.09
CA ALA A 590 -6.66 28.88 1.46
C ALA A 590 -5.42 28.30 2.19
N GLU A 591 -4.91 27.14 1.77
CA GLU A 591 -3.72 26.51 2.33
C GLU A 591 -2.85 25.92 1.20
N PRO A 592 -2.13 26.74 0.39
CA PRO A 592 -1.47 26.25 -0.84
C PRO A 592 -0.38 25.20 -0.59
N SER A 593 0.15 25.12 0.64
CA SER A 593 1.11 24.08 1.04
C SER A 593 0.51 22.69 1.21
N ALA A 594 -0.82 22.56 1.32
CA ALA A 594 -1.49 21.27 1.52
C ALA A 594 -1.62 20.42 0.25
N SER A 595 -1.50 21.01 -0.95
CA SER A 595 -1.60 20.29 -2.22
C SER A 595 -0.28 20.18 -3.02
N ILE A 596 0.72 21.00 -2.72
CA ILE A 596 2.06 20.91 -3.35
C ILE A 596 2.81 19.68 -2.78
N PRO A 597 3.18 18.66 -3.59
CA PRO A 597 3.59 17.35 -3.09
C PRO A 597 4.65 17.34 -1.98
N PHE A 598 5.89 17.74 -2.28
CA PHE A 598 6.97 17.68 -1.28
C PHE A 598 6.77 18.66 -0.11
N ARG A 599 6.17 19.83 -0.38
CA ARG A 599 5.88 20.84 0.64
C ARG A 599 4.86 20.34 1.67
N ARG A 600 3.83 19.62 1.22
CA ARG A 600 2.85 18.96 2.11
C ARG A 600 3.56 18.00 3.05
N GLU A 601 4.37 17.09 2.53
CA GLU A 601 4.98 16.05 3.39
C GLU A 601 6.01 16.65 4.36
N ALA A 602 6.77 17.68 3.95
CA ALA A 602 7.63 18.44 4.87
C ALA A 602 6.83 19.04 6.03
N ARG A 603 5.66 19.64 5.75
CA ARG A 603 4.80 20.27 6.74
C ARG A 603 4.02 19.27 7.62
N GLN A 604 3.69 18.10 7.09
CA GLN A 604 3.14 17.00 7.89
C GLN A 604 4.17 16.50 8.90
N ILE A 605 5.44 16.37 8.50
CA ILE A 605 6.54 16.04 9.41
C ILE A 605 6.73 17.15 10.45
N GLU A 606 6.76 18.42 10.05
CA GLU A 606 6.87 19.57 10.95
C GLU A 606 5.76 19.59 12.02
N ARG A 607 4.49 19.39 11.61
CA ARG A 607 3.33 19.22 12.50
C ARG A 607 3.55 18.06 13.49
N THR A 608 4.13 16.95 13.03
CA THR A 608 4.36 15.74 13.84
C THR A 608 5.45 15.93 14.89
N ILE A 609 6.55 16.63 14.55
CA ILE A 609 7.58 17.04 15.52
C ILE A 609 6.96 17.95 16.58
N LYS A 610 6.22 18.99 16.16
CA LYS A 610 5.57 19.96 17.08
C LYS A 610 4.55 19.30 18.02
N GLN A 611 3.90 18.23 17.57
CA GLN A 611 2.97 17.42 18.37
C GLN A 611 3.64 16.30 19.19
N ARG A 612 4.97 16.16 19.14
CA ARG A 612 5.74 15.06 19.77
C ARG A 612 5.29 13.65 19.35
N HIS A 613 4.63 13.50 18.20
CA HIS A 613 4.07 12.24 17.69
C HIS A 613 5.13 11.34 17.00
N LEU A 614 6.29 11.15 17.63
CA LEU A 614 7.50 10.57 17.04
C LEU A 614 7.73 9.08 17.32
N ALA A 615 6.81 8.43 18.04
CA ALA A 615 6.89 7.03 18.45
C ALA A 615 7.18 6.04 17.31
N PHE A 616 7.85 4.92 17.61
CA PHE A 616 8.04 3.80 16.69
C PHE A 616 7.06 2.68 17.03
N ARG A 617 6.37 2.20 16.00
CA ARG A 617 5.24 1.31 16.12
C ARG A 617 5.62 -0.11 15.72
N MET A 618 5.39 -1.06 16.62
CA MET A 618 5.52 -2.49 16.35
C MET A 618 4.15 -3.14 16.29
N GLU A 619 3.86 -3.84 15.21
CA GLU A 619 2.57 -4.51 14.99
C GLU A 619 2.75 -6.01 14.78
N GLN A 620 2.03 -6.81 15.56
CA GLN A 620 1.97 -8.26 15.40
C GLN A 620 0.54 -8.68 15.00
N VAL A 621 0.42 -9.40 13.89
CA VAL A 621 -0.83 -10.08 13.52
C VAL A 621 -0.96 -11.37 14.33
N VAL A 622 -2.09 -11.49 15.02
CA VAL A 622 -2.56 -12.72 15.67
C VAL A 622 -3.71 -13.30 14.84
N THR A 623 -3.81 -14.62 14.76
CA THR A 623 -4.94 -15.32 14.13
C THR A 623 -5.37 -16.50 14.98
N VAL A 624 -6.67 -16.56 15.30
CA VAL A 624 -7.33 -17.64 16.02
C VAL A 624 -8.27 -18.39 15.09
N GLU A 625 -8.09 -19.71 15.01
CA GLU A 625 -8.95 -20.65 14.27
C GLU A 625 -10.20 -20.96 15.14
N ALA A 626 -11.17 -20.05 15.14
CA ALA A 626 -12.41 -20.16 15.92
C ALA A 626 -13.16 -21.49 15.66
N SER A 627 -13.12 -22.00 14.43
CA SER A 627 -13.67 -23.30 14.05
C SER A 627 -13.03 -24.51 14.72
N ARG A 628 -11.85 -24.33 15.34
CA ARG A 628 -11.05 -25.37 15.99
C ARG A 628 -10.95 -25.22 17.51
N LEU A 629 -11.52 -24.14 18.08
CA LEU A 629 -11.72 -24.02 19.52
C LEU A 629 -12.73 -25.08 19.98
N VAL A 630 -12.53 -25.66 21.17
CA VAL A 630 -13.55 -26.52 21.81
C VAL A 630 -14.76 -25.68 22.20
N ASP A 631 -15.97 -26.25 22.17
CA ASP A 631 -17.22 -25.46 22.22
C ASP A 631 -17.31 -24.58 23.48
N GLY A 632 -16.97 -25.11 24.66
CA GLY A 632 -16.91 -24.35 25.92
C GLY A 632 -15.87 -23.22 25.98
N ARG A 633 -15.02 -23.08 24.95
CA ARG A 633 -14.01 -22.01 24.80
C ARG A 633 -14.15 -21.24 23.49
N ARG A 634 -15.15 -21.52 22.64
CA ARG A 634 -15.41 -20.76 21.42
C ARG A 634 -16.11 -19.43 21.75
N THR A 635 -15.35 -18.51 22.35
CA THR A 635 -15.83 -17.21 22.87
C THR A 635 -14.92 -16.07 22.43
N PHE A 636 -15.43 -14.84 22.38
CA PHE A 636 -14.59 -13.69 22.05
C PHE A 636 -13.59 -13.32 23.16
N TYR A 637 -13.85 -13.72 24.41
CA TYR A 637 -12.82 -13.75 25.47
C TYR A 637 -11.58 -14.53 25.03
N THR A 638 -11.75 -15.81 24.66
CA THR A 638 -10.64 -16.69 24.25
C THR A 638 -9.99 -16.23 22.94
N VAL A 639 -10.75 -15.63 22.01
CA VAL A 639 -10.18 -15.04 20.78
C VAL A 639 -9.27 -13.84 21.08
N LEU A 640 -9.65 -12.95 22.02
CA LEU A 640 -8.91 -11.72 22.31
C LEU A 640 -7.80 -11.90 23.37
N GLN A 641 -7.87 -12.96 24.18
CA GLN A 641 -6.91 -13.29 25.26
C GLN A 641 -5.41 -13.11 24.90
N PRO A 642 -4.90 -13.52 23.72
CA PRO A 642 -3.48 -13.35 23.38
C PRO A 642 -2.97 -11.89 23.35
N ILE A 643 -3.88 -10.90 23.30
CA ILE A 643 -3.53 -9.48 23.37
C ILE A 643 -2.78 -9.17 24.68
N PHE A 644 -3.19 -9.73 25.82
CA PHE A 644 -2.66 -9.33 27.12
C PHE A 644 -1.20 -9.75 27.32
N GLN A 645 -0.81 -10.95 26.89
CA GLN A 645 0.59 -11.42 27.01
C GLN A 645 1.52 -10.69 26.02
N LEU A 646 1.03 -10.28 24.85
CA LEU A 646 1.77 -9.36 23.97
C LEU A 646 1.91 -7.96 24.58
N MET A 647 0.84 -7.38 25.13
CA MET A 647 0.92 -6.09 25.84
C MET A 647 1.92 -6.14 27.00
N ARG A 648 1.86 -7.21 27.81
CA ARG A 648 2.80 -7.49 28.89
C ARG A 648 4.24 -7.60 28.38
N PHE A 649 4.46 -8.27 27.24
CA PHE A 649 5.78 -8.36 26.61
C PHE A 649 6.34 -6.99 26.23
N PHE A 650 5.55 -6.08 25.66
CA PHE A 650 6.05 -4.74 25.32
C PHE A 650 6.32 -3.90 26.58
N ILE A 651 5.48 -4.00 27.63
CA ILE A 651 5.69 -3.29 28.91
C ILE A 651 6.96 -3.76 29.63
N HIS A 652 7.15 -5.08 29.81
CA HIS A 652 8.22 -5.64 30.66
C HIS A 652 9.43 -6.16 29.88
N GLY A 653 9.29 -6.32 28.56
CA GLY A 653 10.31 -6.83 27.65
C GLY A 653 11.03 -5.74 26.86
N ILE A 654 11.07 -4.50 27.37
CA ILE A 654 11.76 -3.35 26.75
C ILE A 654 13.15 -3.75 26.18
N PRO A 655 14.09 -4.32 26.97
CA PRO A 655 15.41 -4.70 26.44
C PRO A 655 15.40 -5.78 25.34
N LYS A 656 14.33 -6.58 25.22
CA LYS A 656 14.20 -7.61 24.17
C LYS A 656 13.91 -6.97 22.81
N HIS A 657 13.09 -5.91 22.76
CA HIS A 657 12.64 -5.32 21.49
C HIS A 657 13.31 -3.97 21.15
N THR A 658 13.71 -3.14 22.13
CA THR A 658 14.44 -1.89 21.83
C THR A 658 15.83 -2.14 21.25
N ARG A 659 16.41 -3.33 21.46
CA ARG A 659 17.72 -3.75 20.92
C ARG A 659 17.86 -3.65 19.39
N VAL A 660 16.74 -3.60 18.65
CA VAL A 660 16.75 -3.41 17.19
C VAL A 660 16.61 -1.95 16.74
N LEU A 661 16.47 -1.02 17.68
CA LEU A 661 16.22 0.40 17.43
C LEU A 661 17.46 1.29 17.70
N ARG A 662 17.46 2.47 17.09
CA ARG A 662 18.30 3.62 17.44
C ARG A 662 17.42 4.84 17.67
N ARG A 663 17.83 5.68 18.63
CA ARG A 663 17.30 7.02 18.83
C ARG A 663 18.06 8.05 17.99
N PHE A 664 17.32 9.07 17.56
CA PHE A 664 17.78 10.21 16.79
C PHE A 664 17.10 11.47 17.33
N GLU A 665 17.85 12.57 17.41
CA GLU A 665 17.30 13.90 17.64
C GLU A 665 16.31 14.27 16.50
N PRO A 666 15.18 14.96 16.78
CA PRO A 666 14.20 15.33 15.75
C PRO A 666 14.78 16.19 14.61
N ASN A 667 15.81 16.99 14.91
CA ASN A 667 16.56 17.82 13.96
C ASN A 667 17.33 16.99 12.89
N VAL A 668 17.73 15.76 13.25
CA VAL A 668 18.48 14.82 12.41
C VAL A 668 17.51 13.87 11.72
N PHE A 669 16.66 13.19 12.48
CA PHE A 669 15.54 12.44 11.93
C PHE A 669 14.29 12.70 12.78
N PRO A 670 13.19 13.22 12.18
CA PRO A 670 12.91 13.25 10.75
C PRO A 670 13.40 14.50 9.99
N GLY A 671 14.14 15.44 10.60
CA GLY A 671 14.57 16.70 9.95
C GLY A 671 15.30 16.55 8.61
N VAL A 672 16.06 15.47 8.41
CA VAL A 672 16.67 15.13 7.11
C VAL A 672 15.63 14.92 6.00
N LEU A 673 14.46 14.33 6.29
CA LEU A 673 13.37 14.14 5.32
C LEU A 673 12.77 15.48 4.88
N MET A 674 12.57 16.41 5.83
CA MET A 674 12.11 17.77 5.52
C MET A 674 13.12 18.51 4.63
N SER A 675 14.41 18.29 4.87
CA SER A 675 15.48 18.93 4.11
C SER A 675 15.56 18.42 2.67
N PHE A 676 15.42 17.10 2.45
CA PHE A 676 15.24 16.52 1.11
C PHE A 676 13.95 17.02 0.45
N ALA A 677 12.84 17.09 1.18
CA ALA A 677 11.56 17.59 0.66
C ALA A 677 11.68 19.04 0.13
N LYS A 678 12.36 19.91 0.88
CA LYS A 678 12.66 21.29 0.51
C LYS A 678 13.48 21.37 -0.77
N MET A 679 14.52 20.54 -0.91
CA MET A 679 15.34 20.46 -2.13
C MET A 679 14.51 20.00 -3.34
N PHE A 680 13.70 18.94 -3.20
CA PHE A 680 12.86 18.44 -4.29
C PHE A 680 11.73 19.43 -4.66
N GLU A 681 11.16 20.16 -3.71
CA GLU A 681 10.21 21.25 -3.98
C GLU A 681 10.84 22.36 -4.83
N VAL A 682 12.06 22.79 -4.48
CA VAL A 682 12.78 23.85 -5.20
C VAL A 682 13.07 23.43 -6.65
N VAL A 683 13.52 22.19 -6.89
CA VAL A 683 13.69 21.67 -8.27
C VAL A 683 12.34 21.55 -8.99
N SER A 684 11.27 21.13 -8.32
CA SER A 684 9.93 21.04 -8.91
C SER A 684 9.40 22.40 -9.38
N ARG A 685 9.67 23.47 -8.61
CA ARG A 685 9.28 24.85 -8.94
C ARG A 685 10.10 25.43 -10.09
N GLU A 686 11.37 25.10 -10.18
CA GLU A 686 12.23 25.44 -11.32
C GLU A 686 11.68 24.80 -12.61
N MET A 687 11.32 23.52 -12.57
CA MET A 687 10.76 22.81 -13.73
C MET A 687 9.39 23.37 -14.15
N ASP A 688 8.53 23.79 -13.20
CA ASP A 688 7.30 24.52 -13.52
C ASP A 688 7.56 25.93 -14.09
N SER A 689 8.66 26.58 -13.73
CA SER A 689 9.12 27.86 -14.31
C SER A 689 9.53 27.67 -15.78
N ARG A 690 10.41 26.71 -16.06
CA ARG A 690 10.88 26.37 -17.42
C ARG A 690 9.75 25.89 -18.33
N TYR A 691 8.80 25.14 -17.78
CA TYR A 691 7.59 24.72 -18.49
C TYR A 691 6.76 25.93 -18.98
N LYS A 692 6.65 26.97 -18.15
CA LYS A 692 5.92 28.22 -18.50
C LYS A 692 6.69 29.07 -19.50
N SER A 693 7.99 29.28 -19.31
CA SER A 693 8.81 30.10 -20.23
C SER A 693 8.89 29.49 -21.64
N SER A 694 8.88 28.15 -21.73
CA SER A 694 8.83 27.41 -23.00
C SER A 694 7.44 27.39 -23.67
N GLY A 695 6.43 28.01 -23.05
CA GLY A 695 5.09 28.19 -23.63
C GLY A 695 4.47 26.90 -24.16
N LYS A 696 4.05 26.92 -25.44
CA LYS A 696 3.36 25.79 -26.09
C LYS A 696 4.17 24.49 -26.12
N HIS A 697 5.50 24.56 -26.00
CA HIS A 697 6.38 23.39 -26.06
C HIS A 697 6.51 22.65 -24.72
N GLY A 698 6.27 23.31 -23.59
CA GLY A 698 6.51 22.71 -22.27
C GLY A 698 7.98 22.31 -22.07
N LEU A 699 8.24 21.23 -21.33
CA LEU A 699 9.61 20.76 -21.08
C LEU A 699 10.17 19.87 -22.21
N SER A 700 11.46 20.06 -22.50
CA SER A 700 12.29 19.12 -23.24
C SER A 700 12.34 17.75 -22.55
N VAL A 701 12.63 16.68 -23.30
CA VAL A 701 12.67 15.31 -22.74
C VAL A 701 13.69 15.19 -21.61
N ALA A 702 14.81 15.90 -21.66
CA ALA A 702 15.79 15.95 -20.56
C ALA A 702 15.20 16.52 -19.26
N ASN A 703 14.50 17.67 -19.31
CA ASN A 703 13.85 18.23 -18.13
C ASN A 703 12.66 17.35 -17.63
N CYS A 704 12.00 16.60 -18.51
CA CYS A 704 10.99 15.61 -18.13
C CYS A 704 11.59 14.43 -17.35
N GLU A 705 12.70 13.87 -17.84
CA GLU A 705 13.45 12.80 -17.16
C GLU A 705 14.07 13.29 -15.84
N ALA A 706 14.52 14.55 -15.78
CA ALA A 706 15.00 15.19 -14.56
C ALA A 706 13.91 15.26 -13.48
N MET A 707 12.70 15.73 -13.84
CA MET A 707 11.55 15.74 -12.92
C MET A 707 11.13 14.32 -12.51
N ALA A 708 11.14 13.37 -13.45
CA ALA A 708 10.83 11.98 -13.17
C ALA A 708 11.83 11.33 -12.20
N ALA A 709 13.13 11.60 -12.36
CA ALA A 709 14.15 11.18 -11.40
C ALA A 709 13.90 11.78 -10.01
N VAL A 710 13.55 13.07 -9.91
CA VAL A 710 13.22 13.73 -8.63
C VAL A 710 11.97 13.11 -7.99
N ASP A 711 10.89 12.88 -8.73
CA ASP A 711 9.67 12.22 -8.20
C ASP A 711 9.98 10.79 -7.69
N ARG A 712 10.79 10.01 -8.41
CA ARG A 712 11.17 8.64 -7.98
C ARG A 712 12.10 8.62 -6.78
N LEU A 713 13.11 9.51 -6.74
CA LEU A 713 14.03 9.63 -5.61
C LEU A 713 13.32 10.17 -4.37
N GLY A 714 12.42 11.14 -4.55
CA GLY A 714 11.53 11.64 -3.49
C GLY A 714 10.60 10.55 -2.95
N ALA A 715 9.92 9.80 -3.82
CA ALA A 715 9.11 8.64 -3.44
C ALA A 715 9.90 7.62 -2.59
N TYR A 716 11.14 7.30 -2.97
CA TYR A 716 12.00 6.40 -2.20
C TYR A 716 12.43 6.99 -0.87
N CYS A 717 12.79 8.28 -0.81
CA CYS A 717 13.22 8.99 0.40
C CYS A 717 12.26 8.80 1.59
N PHE A 718 10.95 8.88 1.33
CA PHE A 718 9.89 8.73 2.34
C PHE A 718 9.40 7.30 2.56
N THR A 719 9.58 6.39 1.60
CA THR A 719 8.95 5.06 1.65
C THR A 719 9.91 3.90 1.84
N GLY A 720 11.17 4.05 1.39
CA GLY A 720 12.15 2.97 1.27
C GLY A 720 11.78 1.86 0.28
N ASP A 721 10.70 1.98 -0.50
CA ASP A 721 10.25 0.94 -1.44
C ASP A 721 11.17 0.89 -2.66
N PRO A 722 11.98 -0.17 -2.86
CA PRO A 722 12.95 -0.21 -3.95
C PRO A 722 12.31 -0.17 -5.34
N ARG A 723 11.02 -0.47 -5.48
CA ARG A 723 10.35 -0.63 -6.78
C ARG A 723 10.10 0.70 -7.47
N VAL A 724 10.03 1.82 -6.72
CA VAL A 724 9.98 3.16 -7.33
C VAL A 724 11.32 3.55 -7.97
N LEU A 725 12.41 2.82 -7.70
CA LEU A 725 13.75 3.01 -8.26
C LEU A 725 14.03 2.03 -9.43
N PRO A 726 13.61 2.32 -10.68
CA PRO A 726 13.86 1.44 -11.82
C PRO A 726 15.36 1.37 -12.10
N VAL A 727 15.96 0.25 -11.68
CA VAL A 727 17.40 0.02 -11.67
C VAL A 727 18.03 0.20 -13.06
N THR A 728 17.29 -0.13 -14.12
CA THR A 728 17.66 0.07 -15.53
C THR A 728 18.14 1.48 -15.84
N VAL A 729 17.54 2.52 -15.23
CA VAL A 729 17.93 3.93 -15.44
C VAL A 729 18.70 4.49 -14.25
N LEU A 730 18.24 4.22 -13.02
CA LEU A 730 18.84 4.85 -11.83
C LEU A 730 20.20 4.25 -11.43
N ARG A 731 20.61 3.09 -11.96
CA ARG A 731 21.99 2.61 -11.82
C ARG A 731 22.95 3.36 -12.77
N PRO A 732 22.68 3.50 -14.09
CA PRO A 732 23.44 4.39 -14.98
C PRO A 732 23.53 5.85 -14.54
N LEU A 733 22.50 6.41 -13.89
CA LEU A 733 22.57 7.76 -13.29
C LEU A 733 23.43 7.83 -12.01
N GLY A 734 23.98 6.70 -11.55
CA GLY A 734 24.77 6.58 -10.32
C GLY A 734 23.95 6.59 -9.01
N SER A 735 22.63 6.82 -9.07
CA SER A 735 21.76 6.96 -7.90
C SER A 735 21.77 5.72 -7.01
N ILE A 736 21.66 4.52 -7.62
CA ILE A 736 21.63 3.25 -6.87
C ILE A 736 22.92 3.04 -6.06
N ASP A 737 24.08 3.40 -6.63
CA ASP A 737 25.37 3.24 -5.96
C ASP A 737 25.62 4.32 -4.92
N GLY A 738 25.22 5.58 -5.19
CA GLY A 738 25.30 6.66 -4.22
C GLY A 738 24.43 6.44 -2.99
N ILE A 739 23.21 5.90 -3.16
CA ILE A 739 22.35 5.49 -2.05
C ILE A 739 23.01 4.36 -1.23
N ARG A 740 23.54 3.33 -1.91
CA ARG A 740 24.14 2.16 -1.25
C ARG A 740 25.45 2.45 -0.52
N LYS A 741 26.31 3.32 -1.08
CA LYS A 741 27.66 3.60 -0.58
C LYS A 741 27.72 4.89 0.24
N GLY A 742 27.03 5.93 -0.22
CA GLY A 742 27.09 7.29 0.32
C GLY A 742 25.85 7.75 1.12
N ALA A 743 24.74 7.01 1.08
CA ALA A 743 23.41 7.47 1.50
C ALA A 743 22.99 8.79 0.85
N TRP A 744 23.39 9.01 -0.41
CA TRP A 744 23.03 10.21 -1.17
C TRP A 744 22.68 9.86 -2.63
N PRO A 745 21.56 10.33 -3.18
CA PRO A 745 21.23 10.08 -4.58
C PRO A 745 22.05 10.99 -5.51
N LEU A 746 22.87 10.38 -6.37
CA LEU A 746 23.47 11.07 -7.51
C LEU A 746 22.53 11.01 -8.72
N VAL A 747 22.50 12.07 -9.53
CA VAL A 747 22.07 12.03 -10.92
C VAL A 747 23.22 12.54 -11.79
N ASP A 748 23.96 11.62 -12.40
CA ASP A 748 25.19 11.94 -13.13
C ASP A 748 24.94 12.96 -14.26
N PRO A 749 25.54 14.18 -14.19
CA PRO A 749 25.30 15.24 -15.17
C PRO A 749 25.77 14.88 -16.58
N ALA A 750 26.71 13.94 -16.71
CA ALA A 750 27.15 13.45 -18.02
C ALA A 750 26.12 12.52 -18.67
N MET A 751 25.24 11.88 -17.88
CA MET A 751 24.14 11.06 -18.37
C MET A 751 22.85 11.86 -18.56
N LEU A 752 22.52 12.72 -17.59
CA LEU A 752 21.33 13.56 -17.55
C LEU A 752 21.67 14.93 -16.94
N SER A 753 21.79 15.94 -17.80
CA SER A 753 21.99 17.33 -17.38
C SER A 753 20.66 17.99 -17.02
N PHE A 754 20.61 18.60 -15.83
CA PHE A 754 19.51 19.45 -15.34
C PHE A 754 19.74 20.94 -15.65
N GLY A 755 20.80 21.29 -16.39
CA GLY A 755 21.16 22.67 -16.72
C GLY A 755 20.09 23.42 -17.54
N ASP A 756 20.25 24.72 -17.70
CA ASP A 756 19.45 25.57 -18.58
C ASP A 756 20.41 26.61 -19.19
N PRO A 757 20.59 26.65 -20.53
CA PRO A 757 19.90 25.87 -21.57
C PRO A 757 20.36 24.40 -21.71
N ASP A 758 21.43 23.98 -21.01
CA ASP A 758 22.17 22.74 -21.29
C ASP A 758 21.48 21.42 -20.85
N ALA A 759 20.15 21.41 -20.70
CA ALA A 759 19.35 20.24 -20.36
C ALA A 759 19.47 19.17 -21.45
N SER A 760 20.11 18.04 -21.13
CA SER A 760 20.51 17.06 -22.14
C SER A 760 20.55 15.62 -21.61
N ILE A 761 20.31 14.68 -22.51
CA ILE A 761 20.40 13.22 -22.28
C ILE A 761 21.51 12.65 -23.15
N SER A 762 22.36 11.80 -22.57
CA SER A 762 23.43 11.10 -23.29
C SER A 762 22.87 9.96 -24.14
N ALA A 763 22.26 10.27 -25.30
CA ALA A 763 21.51 9.32 -26.14
C ALA A 763 22.28 8.05 -26.61
N SER A 764 23.61 8.09 -26.59
CA SER A 764 24.51 6.96 -26.86
C SER A 764 24.72 6.03 -25.66
N ARG A 765 24.58 6.54 -24.44
CA ARG A 765 24.72 5.80 -23.17
C ARG A 765 23.38 5.52 -22.48
N TRP A 766 22.31 6.21 -22.90
CA TRP A 766 21.00 6.10 -22.28
C TRP A 766 20.43 4.67 -22.42
N PRO A 767 19.88 4.08 -21.35
CA PRO A 767 19.36 2.71 -21.36
C PRO A 767 18.25 2.47 -22.38
N ARG A 768 18.25 1.29 -22.97
CA ARG A 768 17.30 0.87 -24.02
C ARG A 768 16.62 -0.46 -23.68
N SER A 769 15.41 -0.66 -24.20
CA SER A 769 14.70 -1.94 -24.22
C SER A 769 15.37 -2.93 -25.18
N ARG A 770 14.85 -4.17 -25.23
CA ARG A 770 15.28 -5.20 -26.18
C ARG A 770 15.12 -4.74 -27.64
N ASP A 771 14.04 -4.03 -27.90
CA ASP A 771 13.63 -3.41 -29.18
C ASP A 771 14.35 -2.07 -29.43
N GLY A 772 15.47 -1.81 -28.73
CA GLY A 772 16.31 -0.62 -28.87
C GLY A 772 15.69 0.68 -28.36
N ARG A 773 14.49 0.63 -27.74
CA ARG A 773 13.70 1.81 -27.38
C ARG A 773 14.25 2.49 -26.10
N PRO A 774 14.47 3.82 -26.06
CA PRO A 774 15.02 4.47 -24.87
C PRO A 774 14.05 4.33 -23.68
N VAL A 775 14.56 3.88 -22.54
CA VAL A 775 13.75 3.69 -21.33
C VAL A 775 13.58 5.03 -20.64
N LEU A 776 12.37 5.60 -20.70
CA LEU A 776 12.05 6.94 -20.20
C LEU A 776 11.19 6.86 -18.93
N LEU A 777 11.68 7.44 -17.83
CA LEU A 777 11.07 7.49 -16.51
C LEU A 777 9.73 8.24 -16.49
N HIS A 778 9.56 9.25 -17.33
CA HIS A 778 8.33 10.07 -17.32
C HIS A 778 7.12 9.40 -17.99
N ILE A 779 7.34 8.42 -18.87
CA ILE A 779 6.27 7.80 -19.68
C ILE A 779 5.26 7.03 -18.81
N PRO A 780 5.66 6.20 -17.83
CA PRO A 780 4.69 5.54 -16.94
C PRO A 780 3.85 6.50 -16.09
N ALA A 781 4.35 7.71 -15.80
CA ALA A 781 3.57 8.72 -15.05
C ALA A 781 2.41 9.26 -15.92
N LEU A 782 2.65 9.43 -17.22
CA LEU A 782 1.63 9.79 -18.19
C LEU A 782 0.63 8.65 -18.42
N ALA A 783 1.08 7.40 -18.42
CA ALA A 783 0.21 6.23 -18.53
C ALA A 783 -0.79 6.17 -17.36
N TYR A 784 -0.30 6.37 -16.13
CA TYR A 784 -1.13 6.39 -14.92
C TYR A 784 -2.12 7.56 -14.86
N HIS A 785 -1.72 8.78 -15.23
CA HIS A 785 -2.61 9.95 -15.13
C HIS A 785 -3.51 10.19 -16.35
N PHE A 786 -3.11 9.73 -17.54
CA PHE A 786 -3.77 10.06 -18.81
C PHE A 786 -4.02 8.86 -19.74
N GLY A 787 -3.73 7.63 -19.29
CA GLY A 787 -3.90 6.40 -20.06
C GLY A 787 -2.76 6.08 -21.03
N ARG A 788 -2.62 4.80 -21.38
CA ARG A 788 -1.54 4.27 -22.23
C ARG A 788 -1.41 5.00 -23.58
N ALA A 789 -2.51 5.41 -24.21
CA ALA A 789 -2.48 6.12 -25.49
C ALA A 789 -1.72 7.47 -25.42
N THR A 790 -1.98 8.28 -24.38
CA THR A 790 -1.28 9.55 -24.14
C THR A 790 0.22 9.33 -23.88
N ALA A 791 0.55 8.25 -23.16
CA ALA A 791 1.93 7.87 -22.89
C ALA A 791 2.68 7.41 -24.16
N ALA A 792 2.06 6.58 -25.00
CA ALA A 792 2.60 6.14 -26.28
C ALA A 792 2.82 7.31 -27.25
N GLN A 793 1.89 8.26 -27.31
CA GLN A 793 2.05 9.49 -28.09
C GLN A 793 3.26 10.31 -27.63
N ARG A 794 3.45 10.52 -26.31
CA ARG A 794 4.64 11.22 -25.80
C ARG A 794 5.93 10.44 -26.03
N LEU A 795 5.94 9.12 -25.87
CA LEU A 795 7.10 8.27 -26.17
C LEU A 795 7.52 8.41 -27.64
N SER A 796 6.54 8.41 -28.56
CA SER A 796 6.77 8.68 -29.98
C SER A 796 7.37 10.07 -30.20
N HIS A 797 6.77 11.13 -29.66
CA HIS A 797 7.35 12.48 -29.79
C HIS A 797 8.77 12.60 -29.21
N ALA A 798 9.04 11.95 -28.08
CA ALA A 798 10.37 11.92 -27.47
C ALA A 798 11.39 11.20 -28.37
N TRP A 799 10.98 10.13 -29.05
CA TRP A 799 11.81 9.39 -30.00
C TRP A 799 12.21 10.22 -31.22
N PHE A 800 11.21 10.80 -31.90
CA PHE A 800 11.40 11.45 -33.20
C PHE A 800 12.03 12.84 -33.07
N GLY A 801 11.75 13.57 -31.98
CA GLY A 801 12.40 14.84 -31.65
C GLY A 801 13.75 14.66 -30.94
N ASP A 802 13.69 14.51 -29.61
CA ASP A 802 14.85 14.79 -28.74
C ASP A 802 15.82 13.62 -28.56
N ALA A 803 15.32 12.37 -28.48
CA ALA A 803 16.03 11.26 -27.82
C ALA A 803 16.80 10.31 -28.75
N GLY A 804 16.68 10.42 -30.08
CA GLY A 804 17.53 9.63 -30.97
C GLY A 804 17.30 9.74 -32.47
N ALA A 805 16.06 9.70 -32.97
CA ALA A 805 15.86 9.54 -34.41
C ALA A 805 16.10 10.83 -35.21
N GLY A 806 15.53 11.97 -34.79
CA GLY A 806 15.66 13.24 -35.53
C GLY A 806 17.10 13.72 -35.72
N LYS A 807 18.02 13.31 -34.82
CA LYS A 807 19.46 13.61 -34.93
C LYS A 807 20.28 12.58 -35.70
N ALA A 808 19.70 11.43 -36.07
CA ALA A 808 20.40 10.31 -36.73
C ALA A 808 20.03 10.13 -38.22
N ILE A 809 19.11 10.94 -38.76
CA ILE A 809 18.78 10.96 -40.19
C ILE A 809 19.86 11.76 -40.94
N HIS A 810 21.02 11.14 -41.13
CA HIS A 810 22.15 11.72 -41.88
C HIS A 810 22.09 11.41 -43.39
N ASP A 811 21.37 10.34 -43.77
CA ASP A 811 21.25 9.89 -45.15
C ASP A 811 19.87 9.26 -45.45
N VAL A 812 19.60 9.02 -46.74
CA VAL A 812 18.33 8.46 -47.24
C VAL A 812 18.11 7.01 -46.80
N ALA A 813 19.17 6.23 -46.56
CA ALA A 813 19.05 4.85 -46.08
C ALA A 813 18.73 4.81 -44.57
N ALA A 814 19.21 5.77 -43.78
CA ALA A 814 18.81 5.98 -42.40
C ALA A 814 17.33 6.41 -42.33
N ALA A 815 16.91 7.33 -43.20
CA ALA A 815 15.50 7.70 -43.36
C ALA A 815 14.63 6.49 -43.75
N ALA A 816 15.04 5.71 -44.76
CA ALA A 816 14.31 4.52 -45.20
C ALA A 816 14.21 3.45 -44.10
N ARG A 817 15.30 3.13 -43.40
CA ARG A 817 15.29 2.18 -42.27
C ARG A 817 14.42 2.66 -41.11
N LEU A 818 14.38 3.97 -40.84
CA LEU A 818 13.49 4.56 -39.84
C LEU A 818 12.02 4.49 -40.28
N LEU A 819 11.74 4.77 -41.55
CA LEU A 819 10.39 4.66 -42.14
C LEU A 819 9.89 3.22 -42.13
N SER A 820 10.70 2.23 -42.52
CA SER A 820 10.32 0.81 -42.45
C SER A 820 9.92 0.41 -41.03
N ARG A 821 10.69 0.81 -40.00
CA ARG A 821 10.34 0.56 -38.59
C ARG A 821 9.12 1.36 -38.13
N LEU A 822 8.95 2.61 -38.55
CA LEU A 822 7.75 3.41 -38.30
C LEU A 822 6.49 2.72 -38.83
N PHE A 823 6.58 2.15 -40.03
CA PHE A 823 5.47 1.41 -40.62
C PHE A 823 5.25 0.07 -39.91
N GLN A 824 6.29 -0.73 -39.70
CA GLN A 824 6.19 -2.07 -39.10
C GLN A 824 5.87 -2.06 -37.59
N GLU A 825 6.53 -1.22 -36.80
CA GLU A 825 6.43 -1.24 -35.33
C GLU A 825 5.40 -0.26 -34.74
N MET A 826 4.72 0.56 -35.56
CA MET A 826 3.72 1.52 -35.09
C MET A 826 2.53 1.65 -36.02
N TRP A 827 2.72 2.03 -37.29
CA TRP A 827 1.60 2.36 -38.18
C TRP A 827 0.76 1.12 -38.52
N ILE A 828 1.39 -0.01 -38.86
CA ILE A 828 0.69 -1.27 -39.13
C ILE A 828 -0.10 -1.72 -37.89
N PRO A 829 0.48 -1.90 -36.69
CA PRO A 829 -0.28 -2.23 -35.48
C PRO A 829 -1.45 -1.27 -35.18
N GLN A 830 -1.23 0.04 -35.25
CA GLN A 830 -2.27 1.04 -34.98
C GLN A 830 -3.39 1.04 -36.03
N MET A 831 -3.05 0.84 -37.31
CA MET A 831 -4.04 0.73 -38.38
C MET A 831 -4.79 -0.61 -38.33
N THR A 832 -4.14 -1.71 -37.96
CA THR A 832 -4.79 -3.01 -37.74
C THR A 832 -5.82 -2.89 -36.61
N GLN A 833 -5.42 -2.34 -35.45
CA GLN A 833 -6.34 -2.07 -34.33
C GLN A 833 -7.47 -1.10 -34.72
N PHE A 834 -7.19 -0.05 -35.48
CA PHE A 834 -8.21 0.90 -35.93
C PHE A 834 -9.23 0.23 -36.86
N VAL A 835 -8.78 -0.47 -37.90
CA VAL A 835 -9.64 -1.17 -38.87
C VAL A 835 -10.46 -2.26 -38.18
N SER A 836 -9.82 -3.09 -37.35
CA SER A 836 -10.48 -4.05 -36.46
C SER A 836 -11.62 -3.40 -35.67
N ALA A 837 -11.33 -2.32 -34.95
CA ALA A 837 -12.32 -1.63 -34.13
C ALA A 837 -13.45 -0.98 -34.95
N GLN A 838 -13.27 -0.68 -36.25
CA GLN A 838 -14.36 -0.25 -37.12
C GLN A 838 -15.17 -1.44 -37.67
N VAL A 839 -14.52 -2.53 -38.09
CA VAL A 839 -15.19 -3.73 -38.60
C VAL A 839 -16.01 -4.40 -37.49
N HIS A 840 -15.47 -4.56 -36.29
CA HIS A 840 -16.24 -5.03 -35.13
C HIS A 840 -17.44 -4.13 -34.80
N ARG A 841 -17.31 -2.80 -34.93
CA ARG A 841 -18.46 -1.88 -34.77
C ARG A 841 -19.50 -2.11 -35.86
N ALA A 842 -19.11 -2.23 -37.13
CA ALA A 842 -20.03 -2.47 -38.25
C ALA A 842 -20.78 -3.81 -38.11
N LEU A 843 -20.08 -4.88 -37.70
CA LEU A 843 -20.67 -6.20 -37.44
C LEU A 843 -21.66 -6.14 -36.25
N ASN A 844 -21.27 -5.50 -35.14
CA ASN A 844 -22.11 -5.41 -33.93
C ASN A 844 -23.31 -4.46 -34.07
N ILE A 845 -23.26 -3.46 -34.97
CA ILE A 845 -24.41 -2.59 -35.25
C ILE A 845 -25.53 -3.37 -35.93
N LYS A 846 -25.22 -4.22 -36.92
CA LYS A 846 -26.22 -5.06 -37.61
C LYS A 846 -26.86 -6.13 -36.71
N ALA A 847 -26.16 -6.57 -35.67
CA ALA A 847 -26.70 -7.51 -34.67
C ALA A 847 -27.77 -6.88 -33.76
N ARG A 848 -27.91 -5.55 -33.73
CA ARG A 848 -28.89 -4.83 -32.88
C ARG A 848 -30.20 -4.46 -33.60
N SER A 849 -30.33 -4.74 -34.90
CA SER A 849 -31.45 -4.27 -35.73
C SER A 849 -32.56 -5.31 -36.01
N GLY A 850 -32.50 -6.51 -35.44
CA GLY A 850 -33.58 -7.51 -35.57
C GLY A 850 -33.09 -8.96 -35.51
N VAL A 851 -34.04 -9.90 -35.59
CA VAL A 851 -33.76 -11.35 -35.59
C VAL A 851 -32.91 -11.72 -36.80
N LEU A 852 -31.69 -12.21 -36.56
CA LEU A 852 -30.79 -12.70 -37.60
C LEU A 852 -31.17 -14.12 -38.01
N SER A 853 -31.14 -14.41 -39.32
CA SER A 853 -31.20 -15.79 -39.82
C SER A 853 -29.88 -16.52 -39.55
N GLU A 854 -29.92 -17.86 -39.47
CA GLU A 854 -28.74 -18.70 -39.26
C GLU A 854 -27.66 -18.44 -40.33
N GLU A 855 -28.06 -18.22 -41.59
CA GLU A 855 -27.17 -17.85 -42.68
C GLU A 855 -26.46 -16.50 -42.45
N HIS A 856 -27.12 -15.55 -41.78
CA HIS A 856 -26.51 -14.27 -41.39
C HIS A 856 -25.54 -14.44 -40.21
N ILE A 857 -25.87 -15.30 -39.25
CA ILE A 857 -24.98 -15.65 -38.13
C ILE A 857 -23.71 -16.32 -38.67
N ALA A 858 -23.84 -17.32 -39.55
CA ALA A 858 -22.72 -17.98 -40.21
C ALA A 858 -21.82 -17.00 -40.98
N LYS A 859 -22.40 -16.03 -41.70
CA LYS A 859 -21.64 -14.97 -42.39
C LYS A 859 -20.94 -14.01 -41.42
N VAL A 860 -21.54 -13.69 -40.28
CA VAL A 860 -20.91 -12.84 -39.25
C VAL A 860 -19.76 -13.57 -38.54
N GLU A 861 -19.93 -14.85 -38.17
CA GLU A 861 -18.83 -15.63 -37.59
C GLU A 861 -17.70 -15.88 -38.61
N SER A 862 -18.02 -16.12 -39.87
CA SER A 862 -17.02 -16.19 -40.95
C SER A 862 -16.25 -14.88 -41.10
N ALA A 863 -16.93 -13.72 -41.03
CA ALA A 863 -16.29 -12.41 -41.08
C ALA A 863 -15.40 -12.12 -39.85
N LYS A 864 -15.83 -12.52 -38.64
CA LYS A 864 -15.00 -12.45 -37.42
C LYS A 864 -13.76 -13.35 -37.54
N ALA A 865 -13.92 -14.59 -38.02
CA ALA A 865 -12.81 -15.52 -38.20
C ALA A 865 -11.81 -15.06 -39.28
N ALA A 866 -12.28 -14.37 -40.33
CA ALA A 866 -11.42 -13.71 -41.30
C ALA A 866 -10.68 -12.51 -40.69
N LEU A 867 -11.36 -11.69 -39.88
CA LEU A 867 -10.75 -10.55 -39.19
C LEU A 867 -9.68 -10.98 -38.19
N ALA A 868 -9.93 -12.00 -37.36
CA ALA A 868 -8.96 -12.50 -36.38
C ALA A 868 -7.68 -13.06 -37.03
N ARG A 869 -7.80 -13.68 -38.22
CA ARG A 869 -6.63 -14.09 -39.03
C ARG A 869 -5.87 -12.89 -39.59
N TRP A 870 -6.59 -11.85 -40.00
CA TRP A 870 -6.00 -10.61 -40.51
C TRP A 870 -5.32 -9.78 -39.41
N GLU A 871 -5.85 -9.80 -38.19
CA GLU A 871 -5.24 -9.19 -36.99
C GLU A 871 -3.93 -9.87 -36.56
N THR A 872 -3.73 -11.13 -36.96
CA THR A 872 -2.57 -11.96 -36.63
C THR A 872 -1.64 -12.24 -37.82
N ASP A 873 -1.86 -11.57 -38.95
CA ASP A 873 -0.97 -11.60 -40.12
C ASP A 873 0.22 -10.66 -39.91
N ASP A 874 1.43 -11.05 -40.32
CA ASP A 874 2.62 -10.20 -40.27
C ASP A 874 2.53 -9.01 -41.27
N HIS A 875 1.71 -9.14 -42.31
CA HIS A 875 1.63 -8.25 -43.47
C HIS A 875 0.16 -7.89 -43.85
N PRO A 876 -0.68 -7.42 -42.93
CA PRO A 876 -2.14 -7.31 -43.14
C PRO A 876 -2.55 -6.31 -44.22
N PHE A 877 -1.69 -5.35 -44.56
CA PHE A 877 -1.94 -4.34 -45.61
C PHE A 877 -1.33 -4.70 -46.97
N LYS A 878 -0.83 -5.93 -47.14
CA LYS A 878 -0.25 -6.41 -48.39
C LYS A 878 -1.36 -6.82 -49.36
N THR A 879 -1.52 -6.05 -50.44
CA THR A 879 -2.37 -6.46 -51.56
C THR A 879 -1.83 -7.74 -52.20
N ALA A 880 -2.73 -8.70 -52.46
CA ALA A 880 -2.44 -9.89 -53.25
C ALA A 880 -2.24 -9.56 -54.74
#